data_AF-A0A660WJS2-F1
#
_entry.id   AF-A0A660WJS2-F1
#
_cell.length_a   1.000
_cell.length_b   1.000
_cell.length_c   1.000
_cell.angle_alpha   90.00
_cell.angle_beta   90.00
_cell.angle_gamma   90.00
#
_symmetry.space_group_name_H-M   'P 1'
#
loop_
_entity.id
_entity.type
_entity.pdbx_description
1 polymer ?
#
loop_
_entity_poly.entity_id
_entity_poly.type
_entity_poly.pdbx_seq_one_letter_code
_entity_poly.pdbx_strand_id
1 'polypeptide(L)'
;IDTSLPEAPEKGWKITESPNTYIDKKPTVKDFVPIGITYQLGKDKLLKYIPGYPWQQSCFIFIAIGKDEDGKSIFYQGRLPFRGNFRPRIEIGRRYFRKVPSFGGGMYYYEEGIEGYPYPTVLVNGKGGYKEIISYDEKNGIWYHAIIPPDEKGLKIEIKGKSLGTPFWIAPQEGPYIIHGAFTGIKDVDAWGGFWVVGKFEGKIRLPGKEEKKFSGFFIFDRATHIAYYSQKDWEKKHKDVVFPPRGNAVEFSCIAIFHDDFIITLSHSEDPTPVNFPKFQHQGRINYIFNESYTFNNFTFRSFGEELEPIAFEIIGDFKDGFVHLMGTAIDFYPPGGFAKFRGSWWDKSGEISWGRALISWNGEIEFKGRKIKVKKAIGIGEFTRFKGKEFKKEKIITERRESVEKRLKNIPEIKVAIVYERIGDGKRSIEDEIKIFKEIKPDFIFRAFWRWSPCPERPEDVPGRKRVIYKLRGYTYQQLEEAIKKIKREIPGILICGAIPAQIIQKKGVRNAKKNKIIRYPETWSLALNPSKWGIHLSKEEFQCRFGKTHFWVPKDLNCKKYKPEIASAYFPDITNRKFQELLLSWAERQIDAGVDAIWIDMLFKQAIVLYKETNDFNHPGVKESYKAACEIVDKIHEYGKRIGRDILVGTWATPAYFPYSPPELDFVTISPSSKEVRELKIDEEKWDVRLKLIREKFGNIPIFAFIDWAGTTNTPLGQFSQKLTKEEQRKFLEKADEYFSKKGVIFAYPVHGGLMGMDAEILSFGQFKIYDSLAPEFQTYQKIKELAEKKRKKSD
;
A
#
# COMPACT_ATOMS: atom_id res chain seq x y z
N ILE A 1 9.02 -14.56 -22.81
CA ILE A 1 7.57 -14.25 -22.76
C ILE A 1 7.43 -12.83 -23.26
N ASP A 2 6.55 -12.57 -24.23
CA ASP A 2 6.29 -11.22 -24.70
C ASP A 2 5.53 -10.42 -23.61
N THR A 3 6.12 -9.32 -23.13
CA THR A 3 5.59 -8.47 -22.04
C THR A 3 4.86 -7.22 -22.53
N SER A 4 4.79 -6.99 -23.85
CA SER A 4 4.09 -5.85 -24.42
C SER A 4 2.59 -5.85 -24.07
N LEU A 5 1.98 -4.68 -23.94
CA LEU A 5 0.53 -4.59 -23.76
C LEU A 5 -0.18 -4.94 -25.08
N PRO A 6 -1.23 -5.79 -25.08
CA PRO A 6 -2.02 -6.00 -26.28
C PRO A 6 -2.73 -4.71 -26.72
N GLU A 7 -3.00 -4.60 -28.02
CA GLU A 7 -3.57 -3.40 -28.60
C GLU A 7 -5.03 -3.20 -28.16
N ALA A 8 -5.36 -2.05 -27.54
CA ALA A 8 -6.71 -1.77 -27.04
C ALA A 8 -7.72 -1.58 -28.19
N PRO A 9 -8.94 -2.16 -28.14
CA PRO A 9 -9.96 -2.05 -29.19
C PRO A 9 -10.34 -0.59 -29.51
N GLU A 10 -10.36 -0.23 -30.80
CA GLU A 10 -10.84 1.09 -31.26
C GLU A 10 -12.35 1.24 -31.07
N LYS A 11 -13.10 0.15 -31.28
CA LYS A 11 -14.53 0.03 -31.02
C LYS A 11 -14.74 -1.11 -30.03
N GLY A 12 -15.16 -0.77 -28.82
CA GLY A 12 -15.30 -1.75 -27.75
C GLY A 12 -15.77 -1.15 -26.43
N TRP A 13 -15.92 -2.01 -25.44
CA TRP A 13 -16.32 -1.63 -24.08
C TRP A 13 -15.27 -0.73 -23.45
N LYS A 14 -15.70 0.35 -22.79
CA LYS A 14 -14.78 1.22 -22.04
C LYS A 14 -14.39 0.54 -20.73
N ILE A 15 -13.13 0.70 -20.32
CA ILE A 15 -12.64 0.33 -18.99
C ILE A 15 -12.42 1.58 -18.13
N THR A 16 -12.54 1.43 -16.82
CA THR A 16 -12.23 2.47 -15.83
C THR A 16 -11.37 1.90 -14.71
N GLU A 17 -10.44 2.71 -14.22
CA GLU A 17 -9.67 2.43 -13.00
C GLU A 17 -10.30 3.07 -11.75
N SER A 18 -11.32 3.92 -11.94
CA SER A 18 -12.09 4.51 -10.85
C SER A 18 -13.09 3.49 -10.30
N PRO A 19 -13.22 3.36 -8.97
CA PRO A 19 -14.21 2.46 -8.38
C PRO A 19 -15.64 2.80 -8.83
N ASN A 20 -16.40 1.79 -9.27
CA ASN A 20 -17.81 1.95 -9.60
C ASN A 20 -18.71 1.87 -8.35
N THR A 21 -18.11 1.65 -7.18
CA THR A 21 -18.82 1.74 -5.90
C THR A 21 -19.35 3.13 -5.59
N TYR A 22 -19.03 4.18 -6.35
CA TYR A 22 -19.71 5.48 -6.22
C TYR A 22 -21.15 5.49 -6.76
N ILE A 23 -21.53 4.50 -7.57
CA ILE A 23 -22.90 4.34 -8.05
C ILE A 23 -23.78 3.88 -6.88
N ASP A 24 -24.88 4.59 -6.65
CA ASP A 24 -25.81 4.36 -5.54
C ASP A 24 -27.23 4.00 -5.97
N LYS A 25 -27.49 3.94 -7.29
CA LYS A 25 -28.80 3.55 -7.82
C LYS A 25 -29.17 2.12 -7.44
N LYS A 26 -30.47 1.87 -7.27
CA LYS A 26 -31.01 0.51 -7.24
C LYS A 26 -30.96 -0.09 -8.65
N PRO A 27 -30.69 -1.40 -8.79
CA PRO A 27 -30.71 -2.03 -10.10
C PRO A 27 -32.14 -2.05 -10.63
N THR A 28 -32.30 -1.87 -11.93
CA THR A 28 -33.58 -1.99 -12.62
C THR A 28 -33.70 -3.36 -13.29
N VAL A 29 -34.87 -3.67 -13.83
CA VAL A 29 -35.09 -4.85 -14.69
C VAL A 29 -34.14 -4.84 -15.90
N LYS A 30 -33.79 -3.66 -16.42
CA LYS A 30 -32.79 -3.51 -17.50
C LYS A 30 -31.39 -3.86 -17.03
N ASP A 31 -31.02 -3.55 -15.79
CA ASP A 31 -29.73 -3.96 -15.22
C ASP A 31 -29.71 -5.48 -14.93
N PHE A 32 -30.85 -6.05 -14.54
CA PHE A 32 -31.04 -7.49 -14.32
C PHE A 32 -30.89 -8.29 -15.63
N VAL A 33 -31.66 -7.93 -16.65
CA VAL A 33 -31.63 -8.57 -17.99
C VAL A 33 -31.45 -7.49 -19.07
N PRO A 34 -30.18 -7.12 -19.38
CA PRO A 34 -29.85 -6.04 -20.32
C PRO A 34 -30.04 -6.45 -21.79
N ILE A 35 -31.31 -6.48 -22.23
CA ILE A 35 -31.68 -6.69 -23.64
C ILE A 35 -31.23 -5.49 -24.48
N GLY A 36 -30.65 -5.74 -25.65
CA GLY A 36 -30.11 -4.73 -26.55
C GLY A 36 -28.68 -4.28 -26.21
N ILE A 37 -28.14 -4.71 -25.06
CA ILE A 37 -26.79 -4.38 -24.60
C ILE A 37 -25.92 -5.65 -24.51
N THR A 38 -26.36 -6.63 -23.71
CA THR A 38 -25.68 -7.93 -23.56
C THR A 38 -26.44 -9.03 -24.27
N TYR A 39 -27.77 -8.97 -24.24
CA TYR A 39 -28.64 -10.03 -24.74
C TYR A 39 -29.53 -9.57 -25.89
N GLN A 40 -29.84 -10.49 -26.78
CA GLN A 40 -31.01 -10.43 -27.64
C GLN A 40 -32.02 -11.48 -27.16
N LEU A 41 -33.30 -11.12 -27.17
CA LEU A 41 -34.40 -12.01 -26.80
C LEU A 41 -35.00 -12.65 -28.05
N GLY A 42 -34.96 -13.98 -28.12
CA GLY A 42 -35.60 -14.74 -29.19
C GLY A 42 -37.13 -14.74 -29.11
N LYS A 43 -37.80 -15.05 -30.22
CA LYS A 43 -39.27 -15.23 -30.26
C LYS A 43 -39.74 -16.35 -29.31
N ASP A 44 -38.87 -17.34 -29.09
CA ASP A 44 -39.01 -18.46 -28.16
C ASP A 44 -38.69 -18.10 -26.69
N LYS A 45 -38.52 -16.81 -26.39
CA LYS A 45 -38.11 -16.27 -25.08
C LYS A 45 -36.70 -16.65 -24.65
N LEU A 46 -35.91 -17.31 -25.50
CA LEU A 46 -34.54 -17.70 -25.19
C LEU A 46 -33.61 -16.48 -25.28
N LEU A 47 -32.83 -16.25 -24.22
CA LEU A 47 -31.77 -15.23 -24.22
C LEU A 47 -30.53 -15.76 -24.95
N LYS A 48 -30.02 -14.94 -25.88
CA LYS A 48 -28.75 -15.18 -26.57
C LYS A 48 -27.86 -13.96 -26.37
N TYR A 49 -26.54 -14.15 -26.29
CA TYR A 49 -25.64 -13.00 -26.33
C TYR A 49 -25.82 -12.24 -27.63
N ILE A 50 -25.68 -10.92 -27.58
CA ILE A 50 -25.56 -10.12 -28.78
C ILE A 50 -24.31 -10.59 -29.54
N PRO A 51 -24.45 -10.99 -30.82
CA PRO A 51 -23.30 -11.31 -31.66
C PRO A 51 -22.48 -10.03 -31.85
N GLY A 52 -21.16 -10.12 -31.93
CA GLY A 52 -20.33 -8.91 -31.98
C GLY A 52 -19.13 -8.93 -31.06
N TYR A 53 -19.25 -9.68 -29.97
CA TYR A 53 -18.46 -9.39 -28.79
C TYR A 53 -17.94 -10.68 -28.15
N PRO A 54 -16.73 -10.65 -27.56
CA PRO A 54 -16.12 -11.80 -26.91
C PRO A 54 -16.69 -12.01 -25.49
N TRP A 55 -18.01 -12.22 -25.40
CA TRP A 55 -18.69 -12.57 -24.16
C TRP A 55 -18.19 -13.91 -23.61
N GLN A 56 -17.74 -13.92 -22.36
CA GLN A 56 -17.22 -15.11 -21.71
C GLN A 56 -18.30 -15.80 -20.86
N GLN A 57 -18.84 -15.04 -19.92
CA GLN A 57 -19.67 -15.59 -18.87
C GLN A 57 -20.74 -14.59 -18.46
N SER A 58 -21.88 -15.14 -18.08
CA SER A 58 -22.95 -14.44 -17.40
C SER A 58 -23.22 -15.14 -16.08
N CYS A 59 -23.13 -14.36 -15.01
CA CYS A 59 -23.38 -14.77 -13.64
C CYS A 59 -24.81 -14.37 -13.26
N PHE A 60 -25.57 -15.38 -12.85
CA PHE A 60 -26.87 -15.28 -12.18
C PHE A 60 -26.77 -16.21 -10.97
N ILE A 61 -25.95 -15.83 -9.98
CA ILE A 61 -25.58 -16.68 -8.86
C ILE A 61 -26.32 -16.18 -7.62
N PHE A 62 -27.09 -17.06 -6.99
CA PHE A 62 -27.84 -16.74 -5.78
C PHE A 62 -27.28 -17.55 -4.62
N ILE A 63 -26.76 -16.88 -3.60
CA ILE A 63 -26.22 -17.53 -2.40
C ILE A 63 -27.06 -17.10 -1.21
N ALA A 64 -27.44 -18.07 -0.36
CA ALA A 64 -28.16 -17.83 0.87
C ALA A 64 -27.50 -18.57 2.04
N ILE A 65 -27.30 -17.85 3.15
CA ILE A 65 -26.64 -18.34 4.36
C ILE A 65 -27.51 -17.98 5.55
N GLY A 66 -27.92 -18.97 6.34
CA GLY A 66 -28.90 -18.73 7.39
C GLY A 66 -29.06 -19.89 8.35
N LYS A 67 -30.18 -19.89 9.08
CA LYS A 67 -30.56 -20.96 10.02
C LYS A 67 -32.07 -21.24 9.96
N ASP A 68 -32.47 -22.45 10.34
CA ASP A 68 -33.87 -22.79 10.61
C ASP A 68 -34.28 -22.38 12.03
N GLU A 69 -35.56 -22.60 12.36
CA GLU A 69 -36.16 -22.34 13.67
C GLU A 69 -35.48 -23.14 14.80
N ASP A 70 -34.86 -24.27 14.48
CA ASP A 70 -34.09 -25.12 15.42
C ASP A 70 -32.61 -24.67 15.55
N GLY A 71 -32.20 -23.61 14.86
CA GLY A 71 -30.83 -23.08 14.86
C GLY A 71 -29.84 -23.83 13.96
N LYS A 72 -30.30 -24.76 13.13
CA LYS A 72 -29.48 -25.53 12.18
C LYS A 72 -29.09 -24.65 10.99
N SER A 73 -27.79 -24.61 10.66
CA SER A 73 -27.29 -23.77 9.56
C SER A 73 -27.74 -24.26 8.18
N ILE A 74 -27.88 -23.34 7.24
CA ILE A 74 -28.00 -23.62 5.81
C ILE A 74 -26.93 -22.83 5.04
N PHE A 75 -26.34 -23.51 4.05
CA PHE A 75 -25.63 -22.88 2.95
C PHE A 75 -26.28 -23.33 1.64
N TYR A 76 -26.72 -22.36 0.86
CA TYR A 76 -27.33 -22.58 -0.44
C TYR A 76 -26.60 -21.78 -1.51
N GLN A 77 -26.32 -22.42 -2.65
CA GLN A 77 -25.90 -21.74 -3.88
C GLN A 77 -26.70 -22.28 -5.07
N GLY A 78 -27.58 -21.43 -5.59
CA GLY A 78 -28.23 -21.56 -6.89
C GLY A 78 -27.44 -20.83 -7.97
N ARG A 79 -27.67 -21.20 -9.23
CA ARG A 79 -27.14 -20.47 -10.39
C ARG A 79 -27.93 -20.84 -11.62
N LEU A 80 -28.34 -19.83 -12.39
CA LEU A 80 -28.88 -20.04 -13.74
C LEU A 80 -27.72 -20.12 -14.77
N PRO A 81 -27.38 -21.30 -15.32
CA PRO A 81 -26.28 -21.41 -16.27
C PRO A 81 -26.69 -20.86 -17.65
N PHE A 82 -26.06 -19.76 -18.08
CA PHE A 82 -26.22 -19.29 -19.46
C PHE A 82 -25.63 -20.26 -20.49
N ARG A 83 -24.50 -20.89 -20.15
CA ARG A 83 -23.83 -21.94 -20.91
C ARG A 83 -23.47 -23.09 -19.97
N GLY A 84 -23.49 -24.32 -20.50
CA GLY A 84 -23.18 -25.52 -19.73
C GLY A 84 -24.30 -25.96 -18.80
N ASN A 85 -23.93 -26.76 -17.79
CA ASN A 85 -24.86 -27.29 -16.79
C ASN A 85 -24.39 -26.93 -15.38
N PHE A 86 -25.34 -26.76 -14.46
CA PHE A 86 -25.07 -26.48 -13.05
C PHE A 86 -25.88 -27.42 -12.14
N ARG A 87 -25.31 -27.73 -10.97
CA ARG A 87 -25.98 -28.41 -9.87
C ARG A 87 -25.93 -27.53 -8.64
N PRO A 88 -27.07 -27.19 -8.02
CA PRO A 88 -27.10 -26.39 -6.81
C PRO A 88 -26.30 -27.01 -5.68
N ARG A 89 -25.69 -26.15 -4.86
CA ARG A 89 -24.98 -26.59 -3.66
C ARG A 89 -25.89 -26.36 -2.47
N ILE A 90 -26.12 -27.41 -1.69
CA ILE A 90 -27.01 -27.36 -0.54
C ILE A 90 -26.31 -28.06 0.60
N GLU A 91 -26.15 -27.35 1.71
CA GLU A 91 -25.71 -27.90 2.98
C GLU A 91 -26.70 -27.51 4.07
N ILE A 92 -27.08 -28.47 4.90
CA ILE A 92 -27.96 -28.23 6.06
C ILE A 92 -27.34 -28.89 7.30
N GLY A 93 -27.01 -28.08 8.30
CA GLY A 93 -26.36 -28.51 9.54
C GLY A 93 -25.07 -29.27 9.29
N ARG A 94 -24.18 -28.71 8.47
CA ARG A 94 -22.87 -29.29 8.10
C ARG A 94 -22.92 -30.60 7.31
N ARG A 95 -24.08 -30.91 6.71
CA ARG A 95 -24.23 -32.05 5.82
C ARG A 95 -24.48 -31.57 4.39
N TYR A 96 -23.53 -31.84 3.51
CA TYR A 96 -23.63 -31.52 2.08
C TYR A 96 -24.51 -32.54 1.33
N PHE A 97 -25.45 -32.04 0.53
CA PHE A 97 -26.40 -32.85 -0.24
C PHE A 97 -25.97 -32.95 -1.71
N ARG A 98 -25.64 -34.17 -2.15
CA ARG A 98 -25.17 -34.44 -3.52
C ARG A 98 -26.29 -34.80 -4.52
N LYS A 99 -27.43 -35.30 -4.03
CA LYS A 99 -28.57 -35.73 -4.86
C LYS A 99 -29.46 -34.52 -5.15
N VAL A 100 -29.04 -33.72 -6.12
CA VAL A 100 -29.72 -32.50 -6.58
C VAL A 100 -29.93 -32.54 -8.11
N PRO A 101 -30.98 -31.88 -8.64
CA PRO A 101 -31.19 -31.76 -10.07
C PRO A 101 -30.05 -31.01 -10.76
N SER A 102 -29.93 -31.23 -12.07
CA SER A 102 -28.99 -30.53 -12.94
C SER A 102 -29.78 -29.61 -13.86
N PHE A 103 -29.39 -28.34 -13.93
CA PHE A 103 -30.01 -27.30 -14.76
C PHE A 103 -29.11 -26.93 -15.94
N GLY A 104 -29.71 -26.61 -17.08
CA GLY A 104 -29.02 -26.29 -18.33
C GLY A 104 -29.98 -26.04 -19.50
N GLY A 105 -29.46 -25.99 -20.72
CA GLY A 105 -30.28 -25.83 -21.93
C GLY A 105 -30.69 -24.38 -22.26
N GLY A 106 -30.02 -23.39 -21.65
CA GLY A 106 -30.21 -21.97 -21.92
C GLY A 106 -31.15 -21.26 -20.94
N MET A 107 -31.11 -19.92 -20.94
CA MET A 107 -31.94 -19.07 -20.09
C MET A 107 -33.10 -18.47 -20.86
N TYR A 108 -34.31 -18.63 -20.34
CA TYR A 108 -35.55 -18.08 -20.88
C TYR A 108 -35.97 -16.87 -20.07
N TYR A 109 -36.41 -15.80 -20.72
CA TYR A 109 -36.83 -14.57 -20.04
C TYR A 109 -38.30 -14.24 -20.31
N TYR A 110 -39.03 -14.04 -19.22
CA TYR A 110 -40.44 -13.68 -19.21
C TYR A 110 -40.58 -12.31 -18.55
N GLU A 111 -40.84 -11.29 -19.38
CA GLU A 111 -40.94 -9.89 -18.95
C GLU A 111 -42.08 -9.68 -17.93
N GLU A 112 -43.26 -10.24 -18.20
CA GLU A 112 -44.42 -10.18 -17.29
C GLU A 112 -44.37 -11.24 -16.17
N GLY A 113 -43.31 -12.05 -16.13
CA GLY A 113 -43.15 -13.15 -15.19
C GLY A 113 -43.84 -14.46 -15.59
N ILE A 114 -43.95 -15.35 -14.61
CA ILE A 114 -44.51 -16.70 -14.76
C ILE A 114 -45.51 -16.98 -13.64
N GLU A 115 -46.22 -18.11 -13.73
CA GLU A 115 -47.13 -18.54 -12.67
C GLU A 115 -46.45 -18.59 -11.29
N GLY A 116 -47.07 -17.96 -10.29
CA GLY A 116 -46.52 -17.80 -8.94
C GLY A 116 -45.51 -16.67 -8.76
N TYR A 117 -45.01 -16.08 -9.86
CA TYR A 117 -43.99 -15.02 -9.86
C TYR A 117 -44.34 -13.94 -10.89
N PRO A 118 -45.26 -13.00 -10.56
CA PRO A 118 -45.78 -11.98 -11.50
C PRO A 118 -44.81 -10.80 -11.68
N TYR A 119 -43.52 -11.10 -11.85
CA TYR A 119 -42.45 -10.12 -12.05
C TYR A 119 -41.46 -10.63 -13.09
N PRO A 120 -40.67 -9.77 -13.74
CA PRO A 120 -39.64 -10.17 -14.69
C PRO A 120 -38.81 -11.36 -14.19
N THR A 121 -38.85 -12.46 -14.93
CA THR A 121 -38.33 -13.76 -14.48
C THR A 121 -37.41 -14.38 -15.52
N VAL A 122 -36.23 -14.82 -15.07
CA VAL A 122 -35.32 -15.67 -15.84
C VAL A 122 -35.46 -17.11 -15.34
N LEU A 123 -35.60 -18.04 -16.27
CA LEU A 123 -35.85 -19.46 -16.03
C LEU A 123 -34.84 -20.34 -16.76
N VAL A 124 -34.40 -21.41 -16.12
CA VAL A 124 -33.64 -22.51 -16.73
C VAL A 124 -34.35 -23.83 -16.49
N ASN A 125 -34.39 -24.67 -17.52
CA ASN A 125 -34.93 -26.01 -17.42
C ASN A 125 -33.91 -26.98 -16.79
N GLY A 126 -34.42 -27.93 -16.02
CA GLY A 126 -33.65 -28.97 -15.36
C GLY A 126 -34.04 -30.37 -15.84
N LYS A 127 -33.13 -31.32 -15.64
CA LYS A 127 -33.41 -32.74 -15.92
C LYS A 127 -34.64 -33.21 -15.14
N GLY A 128 -35.51 -33.98 -15.79
CA GLY A 128 -36.71 -34.53 -15.17
C GLY A 128 -37.81 -33.50 -14.92
N GLY A 129 -37.88 -32.41 -15.68
CA GLY A 129 -38.97 -31.43 -15.61
C GLY A 129 -38.82 -30.37 -14.51
N TYR A 130 -37.68 -30.35 -13.79
CA TYR A 130 -37.38 -29.29 -12.83
C TYR A 130 -37.20 -27.95 -13.52
N LYS A 131 -37.44 -26.86 -12.80
CA LYS A 131 -37.13 -25.48 -13.23
C LYS A 131 -36.36 -24.76 -12.12
N GLU A 132 -35.38 -23.94 -12.49
CA GLU A 132 -34.72 -23.00 -11.58
C GLU A 132 -35.00 -21.58 -12.09
N ILE A 133 -35.38 -20.68 -11.19
CA ILE A 133 -35.79 -19.32 -11.56
C ILE A 133 -35.17 -18.25 -10.68
N ILE A 134 -35.01 -17.06 -11.25
CA ILE A 134 -34.80 -15.81 -10.53
C ILE A 134 -35.83 -14.81 -11.04
N SER A 135 -36.59 -14.19 -10.12
CA SER A 135 -37.63 -13.21 -10.43
C SER A 135 -37.41 -11.93 -9.61
N TYR A 136 -37.66 -10.76 -10.22
CA TYR A 136 -37.31 -9.48 -9.61
C TYR A 136 -38.48 -8.49 -9.53
N ASP A 137 -38.91 -8.20 -8.31
CA ASP A 137 -39.81 -7.10 -7.98
C ASP A 137 -38.99 -5.82 -7.76
N GLU A 138 -38.83 -5.04 -8.83
CA GLU A 138 -38.07 -3.78 -8.83
C GLU A 138 -38.62 -2.77 -7.82
N LYS A 139 -39.95 -2.64 -7.74
CA LYS A 139 -40.63 -1.64 -6.92
C LYS A 139 -40.31 -1.82 -5.44
N ASN A 140 -40.34 -3.05 -4.97
CA ASN A 140 -40.09 -3.35 -3.55
C ASN A 140 -38.64 -3.79 -3.27
N GLY A 141 -37.82 -3.97 -4.30
CA GLY A 141 -36.45 -4.46 -4.17
C GLY A 141 -36.40 -5.90 -3.64
N ILE A 142 -37.33 -6.74 -4.08
CA ILE A 142 -37.45 -8.14 -3.64
C ILE A 142 -36.98 -9.05 -4.78
N TRP A 143 -36.07 -9.96 -4.43
CA TRP A 143 -35.51 -10.98 -5.32
C TRP A 143 -36.04 -12.34 -4.90
N TYR A 144 -36.64 -13.04 -5.85
CA TYR A 144 -37.11 -14.41 -5.65
C TYR A 144 -36.16 -15.37 -6.34
N HIS A 145 -35.81 -16.44 -5.65
CA HIS A 145 -35.07 -17.57 -6.22
C HIS A 145 -35.79 -18.86 -5.88
N ALA A 146 -36.00 -19.73 -6.86
CA ALA A 146 -36.69 -20.99 -6.61
C ALA A 146 -36.19 -22.16 -7.45
N ILE A 147 -36.28 -23.35 -6.86
CA ILE A 147 -36.24 -24.63 -7.57
C ILE A 147 -37.64 -25.23 -7.50
N ILE A 148 -38.24 -25.39 -8.67
CA ILE A 148 -39.60 -25.89 -8.85
C ILE A 148 -39.52 -27.34 -9.36
N PRO A 149 -39.96 -28.33 -8.58
CA PRO A 149 -40.01 -29.72 -9.02
C PRO A 149 -41.19 -29.97 -9.99
N PRO A 150 -41.15 -31.05 -10.79
CA PRO A 150 -42.26 -31.46 -11.65
C PRO A 150 -43.47 -31.99 -10.85
N ASP A 151 -43.25 -32.42 -9.61
CA ASP A 151 -44.23 -33.03 -8.71
C ASP A 151 -43.95 -32.67 -7.23
N GLU A 152 -44.88 -33.01 -6.34
CA GLU A 152 -44.78 -32.68 -4.92
C GLU A 152 -43.71 -33.48 -4.13
N LYS A 153 -43.09 -34.51 -4.72
CA LYS A 153 -42.10 -35.35 -4.05
C LYS A 153 -40.66 -34.90 -4.33
N GLY A 154 -40.48 -34.01 -5.30
CA GLY A 154 -39.17 -33.47 -5.69
C GLY A 154 -38.56 -32.46 -4.73
N LEU A 155 -37.27 -32.15 -4.96
CA LEU A 155 -36.56 -31.08 -4.27
C LEU A 155 -37.22 -29.73 -4.58
N LYS A 156 -37.69 -29.03 -3.54
CA LYS A 156 -38.26 -27.67 -3.67
C LYS A 156 -37.42 -26.68 -2.86
N ILE A 157 -37.14 -25.53 -3.46
CA ILE A 157 -36.53 -24.38 -2.77
C ILE A 157 -37.33 -23.14 -3.15
N GLU A 158 -37.67 -22.32 -2.16
CA GLU A 158 -38.28 -21.01 -2.35
C GLU A 158 -37.55 -20.02 -1.46
N ILE A 159 -37.01 -18.95 -2.04
CA ILE A 159 -36.31 -17.90 -1.30
C ILE A 159 -36.88 -16.56 -1.74
N LYS A 160 -37.27 -15.76 -0.75
CA LYS A 160 -37.66 -14.36 -0.90
C LYS A 160 -36.62 -13.49 -0.20
N GLY A 161 -35.75 -12.88 -0.99
CA GLY A 161 -34.69 -11.97 -0.53
C GLY A 161 -35.13 -10.51 -0.62
N LYS A 162 -35.12 -9.79 0.49
CA LYS A 162 -35.31 -8.33 0.52
C LYS A 162 -33.95 -7.64 0.54
N SER A 163 -33.67 -6.88 -0.52
CA SER A 163 -32.44 -6.08 -0.61
C SER A 163 -32.33 -5.10 0.56
N LEU A 164 -31.11 -4.93 1.08
CA LEU A 164 -30.82 -4.03 2.20
C LEU A 164 -29.64 -3.12 1.86
N GLY A 165 -29.84 -1.81 2.01
CA GLY A 165 -28.82 -0.81 1.72
C GLY A 165 -28.54 -0.62 0.22
N THR A 166 -27.35 -0.13 -0.10
CA THR A 166 -26.94 0.16 -1.49
C THR A 166 -26.21 -1.03 -2.11
N PRO A 167 -26.52 -1.42 -3.37
CA PRO A 167 -25.81 -2.49 -4.08
C PRO A 167 -24.31 -2.22 -4.24
N PHE A 168 -23.54 -3.29 -4.43
CA PHE A 168 -22.16 -3.20 -4.87
C PHE A 168 -22.13 -3.17 -6.40
N TRP A 169 -21.91 -2.00 -6.98
CA TRP A 169 -21.80 -1.87 -8.43
C TRP A 169 -20.39 -2.24 -8.90
N ILE A 170 -20.31 -3.26 -9.76
CA ILE A 170 -19.10 -3.64 -10.48
C ILE A 170 -18.92 -2.69 -11.66
N ALA A 171 -19.95 -2.56 -12.49
CA ALA A 171 -20.12 -1.55 -13.51
C ALA A 171 -21.58 -1.55 -14.02
N PRO A 172 -22.08 -0.45 -14.61
CA PRO A 172 -23.30 -0.50 -15.42
C PRO A 172 -23.17 -1.54 -16.53
N GLN A 173 -24.29 -2.09 -17.02
CA GLN A 173 -24.25 -3.06 -18.11
C GLN A 173 -23.78 -2.42 -19.42
N GLU A 174 -23.85 -1.09 -19.60
CA GLU A 174 -23.23 -0.33 -20.70
C GLU A 174 -21.78 0.16 -20.40
N GLY A 175 -21.30 -0.11 -19.18
CA GLY A 175 -19.98 0.28 -18.69
C GLY A 175 -19.86 1.72 -18.18
N PRO A 176 -18.63 2.20 -17.91
CA PRO A 176 -17.34 1.52 -18.13
C PRO A 176 -17.07 0.37 -17.16
N TYR A 177 -16.44 -0.70 -17.66
CA TYR A 177 -16.13 -1.94 -16.94
C TYR A 177 -14.83 -1.81 -16.11
N ILE A 178 -14.65 -2.72 -15.16
CA ILE A 178 -13.39 -2.84 -14.40
C ILE A 178 -12.68 -4.14 -14.74
N ILE A 179 -11.36 -4.20 -14.53
CA ILE A 179 -10.60 -5.44 -14.74
C ILE A 179 -10.71 -6.32 -13.50
N HIS A 180 -11.29 -7.50 -13.66
CA HIS A 180 -11.50 -8.48 -12.60
C HIS A 180 -10.28 -9.39 -12.37
N GLY A 181 -9.58 -9.76 -13.44
CA GLY A 181 -8.40 -10.64 -13.35
C GLY A 181 -7.77 -10.92 -14.71
N ALA A 182 -6.65 -11.64 -14.71
CA ALA A 182 -5.97 -12.08 -15.93
C ALA A 182 -6.40 -13.50 -16.34
N PHE A 183 -6.62 -13.72 -17.64
CA PHE A 183 -6.96 -15.05 -18.17
C PHE A 183 -5.73 -15.96 -18.26
N THR A 184 -5.81 -17.19 -17.74
CA THR A 184 -4.65 -18.10 -17.71
C THR A 184 -4.28 -18.71 -19.06
N GLY A 185 -5.23 -18.86 -19.98
CA GLY A 185 -4.99 -19.53 -21.27
C GLY A 185 -4.53 -18.59 -22.40
N ILE A 186 -4.78 -17.29 -22.28
CA ILE A 186 -4.44 -16.28 -23.30
C ILE A 186 -3.98 -14.97 -22.67
N LYS A 187 -3.14 -14.21 -23.38
CA LYS A 187 -2.66 -12.87 -22.98
C LYS A 187 -3.77 -11.82 -23.09
N ASP A 188 -4.72 -11.89 -22.16
CA ASP A 188 -5.90 -11.03 -22.09
C ASP A 188 -6.39 -10.90 -20.63
N VAL A 189 -7.30 -9.96 -20.40
CA VAL A 189 -7.90 -9.67 -19.10
C VAL A 189 -9.42 -9.81 -19.14
N ASP A 190 -9.98 -10.17 -18.00
CA ASP A 190 -11.41 -10.28 -17.77
C ASP A 190 -11.98 -8.92 -17.36
N ALA A 191 -12.69 -8.27 -18.28
CA ALA A 191 -13.43 -7.05 -18.00
C ALA A 191 -14.83 -7.40 -17.50
N TRP A 192 -15.22 -6.77 -16.39
CA TRP A 192 -16.36 -7.17 -15.59
C TRP A 192 -17.35 -6.04 -15.39
N GLY A 193 -18.63 -6.35 -15.60
CA GLY A 193 -19.74 -5.45 -15.32
C GLY A 193 -20.89 -6.14 -14.60
N GLY A 194 -21.84 -5.36 -14.10
CA GLY A 194 -22.96 -5.81 -13.29
C GLY A 194 -22.92 -5.31 -11.84
N PHE A 195 -23.56 -6.05 -10.94
CA PHE A 195 -23.71 -5.65 -9.55
C PHE A 195 -23.94 -6.86 -8.62
N TRP A 196 -23.73 -6.62 -7.33
CA TRP A 196 -24.21 -7.49 -6.27
C TRP A 196 -25.30 -6.82 -5.46
N VAL A 197 -26.39 -7.55 -5.23
CA VAL A 197 -27.40 -7.19 -4.24
C VAL A 197 -27.22 -8.08 -3.03
N VAL A 198 -27.29 -7.49 -1.85
CA VAL A 198 -27.22 -8.16 -0.56
C VAL A 198 -28.45 -7.81 0.27
N GLY A 199 -28.81 -8.68 1.21
CA GLY A 199 -29.91 -8.40 2.11
C GLY A 199 -30.29 -9.57 2.99
N LYS A 200 -31.52 -9.53 3.52
CA LYS A 200 -32.09 -10.61 4.34
C LYS A 200 -33.05 -11.45 3.52
N PHE A 201 -33.13 -12.74 3.81
CA PHE A 201 -34.09 -13.63 3.15
C PHE A 201 -34.93 -14.41 4.16
N GLU A 202 -36.12 -14.76 3.70
CA GLU A 202 -36.96 -15.83 4.24
C GLU A 202 -37.10 -16.89 3.15
N GLY A 203 -37.02 -18.15 3.52
CA GLY A 203 -37.08 -19.24 2.55
C GLY A 203 -37.58 -20.55 3.11
N LYS A 204 -37.88 -21.46 2.19
CA LYS A 204 -38.37 -22.80 2.47
C LYS A 204 -37.59 -23.80 1.64
N ILE A 205 -37.31 -24.95 2.23
CA ILE A 205 -36.66 -26.07 1.55
C ILE A 205 -37.37 -27.37 1.88
N ARG A 206 -37.69 -28.15 0.84
CA ARG A 206 -38.20 -29.50 0.94
C ARG A 206 -37.24 -30.44 0.23
N LEU A 207 -36.52 -31.25 1.00
CA LEU A 207 -35.69 -32.31 0.45
C LEU A 207 -36.57 -33.48 -0.01
N PRO A 208 -36.18 -34.26 -1.04
CA PRO A 208 -36.95 -35.42 -1.47
C PRO A 208 -37.27 -36.39 -0.32
N GLY A 209 -38.55 -36.68 -0.11
CA GLY A 209 -39.03 -37.56 0.96
C GLY A 209 -38.91 -37.00 2.39
N LYS A 210 -38.73 -35.69 2.55
CA LYS A 210 -38.69 -35.01 3.86
C LYS A 210 -39.72 -33.89 3.92
N GLU A 211 -40.07 -33.51 5.15
CA GLU A 211 -40.91 -32.33 5.41
C GLU A 211 -40.21 -31.03 4.99
N GLU A 212 -41.04 -30.03 4.69
CA GLU A 212 -40.59 -28.68 4.36
C GLU A 212 -40.11 -27.95 5.62
N LYS A 213 -38.96 -27.30 5.53
CA LYS A 213 -38.38 -26.50 6.62
C LYS A 213 -38.23 -25.05 6.20
N LYS A 214 -38.48 -24.13 7.15
CA LYS A 214 -38.25 -22.69 6.99
C LYS A 214 -36.84 -22.31 7.40
N PHE A 215 -36.25 -21.39 6.66
CA PHE A 215 -34.93 -20.81 6.93
C PHE A 215 -34.98 -19.30 6.76
N SER A 216 -34.11 -18.61 7.48
CA SER A 216 -33.90 -17.17 7.33
C SER A 216 -32.43 -16.83 7.52
N GLY A 217 -32.01 -15.69 6.97
CA GLY A 217 -30.63 -15.24 7.09
C GLY A 217 -30.30 -14.17 6.08
N PHE A 218 -29.09 -14.23 5.52
CA PHE A 218 -28.57 -13.27 4.55
C PHE A 218 -28.40 -13.91 3.17
N PHE A 219 -28.57 -13.09 2.14
CA PHE A 219 -28.32 -13.51 0.76
C PHE A 219 -27.40 -12.54 0.05
N ILE A 220 -26.74 -13.05 -0.99
CA ILE A 220 -26.10 -12.28 -2.04
C ILE A 220 -26.58 -12.81 -3.39
N PHE A 221 -27.02 -11.90 -4.25
CA PHE A 221 -27.26 -12.15 -5.66
C PHE A 221 -26.17 -11.47 -6.47
N ASP A 222 -25.35 -12.29 -7.13
CA ASP A 222 -24.30 -11.86 -8.05
C ASP A 222 -24.81 -11.90 -9.49
N ARG A 223 -25.05 -10.71 -10.03
CA ARG A 223 -25.44 -10.48 -11.42
C ARG A 223 -24.29 -9.82 -12.16
N ALA A 224 -23.57 -10.60 -12.95
CA ALA A 224 -22.35 -10.14 -13.60
C ALA A 224 -22.21 -10.58 -15.07
N THR A 225 -21.50 -9.80 -15.87
CA THR A 225 -21.19 -10.10 -17.26
C THR A 225 -19.70 -9.90 -17.53
N HIS A 226 -19.09 -10.86 -18.21
CA HIS A 226 -17.64 -10.95 -18.43
C HIS A 226 -17.29 -10.84 -19.91
N ILE A 227 -16.26 -10.06 -20.23
CA ILE A 227 -15.75 -9.82 -21.58
C ILE A 227 -14.24 -10.02 -21.58
N ALA A 228 -13.72 -10.74 -22.57
CA ALA A 228 -12.28 -10.75 -22.84
C ALA A 228 -11.89 -9.45 -23.55
N TYR A 229 -11.19 -8.57 -22.84
CA TYR A 229 -11.09 -7.16 -23.22
C TYR A 229 -10.32 -6.92 -24.52
N TYR A 230 -9.12 -7.49 -24.66
CA TYR A 230 -8.26 -7.26 -25.84
C TYR A 230 -8.68 -8.09 -27.05
N SER A 231 -9.29 -9.26 -26.82
CA SER A 231 -9.84 -10.12 -27.87
C SER A 231 -11.02 -9.49 -28.63
N GLN A 232 -11.44 -8.26 -28.30
CA GLN A 232 -12.48 -7.53 -29.04
C GLN A 232 -12.06 -7.23 -30.49
N LYS A 233 -10.77 -6.96 -30.75
CA LYS A 233 -10.25 -6.64 -32.10
C LYS A 233 -10.28 -7.82 -33.07
N ASP A 234 -9.97 -9.02 -32.58
CA ASP A 234 -9.93 -10.23 -33.42
C ASP A 234 -11.33 -10.74 -33.80
N TRP A 235 -12.39 -10.24 -33.14
CA TRP A 235 -13.75 -10.65 -33.42
C TRP A 235 -14.21 -10.22 -34.82
N GLU A 236 -13.98 -8.95 -35.18
CA GLU A 236 -14.38 -8.37 -36.47
C GLU A 236 -13.62 -8.97 -37.67
N LYS A 237 -12.39 -9.49 -37.46
CA LYS A 237 -11.52 -10.00 -38.54
C LYS A 237 -11.65 -11.49 -38.85
N LYS A 238 -12.19 -12.35 -37.96
CA LYS A 238 -11.97 -13.82 -38.07
C LYS A 238 -13.18 -14.77 -37.98
N HIS A 239 -14.42 -14.30 -37.92
CA HIS A 239 -15.57 -15.21 -37.81
C HIS A 239 -16.28 -15.45 -39.15
N LYS A 240 -15.74 -16.42 -39.91
CA LYS A 240 -16.59 -17.45 -40.52
C LYS A 240 -16.37 -18.85 -39.93
N ASP A 241 -15.16 -19.30 -39.55
CA ASP A 241 -14.97 -20.74 -39.23
C ASP A 241 -13.90 -21.11 -38.16
N VAL A 242 -13.72 -20.39 -37.04
CA VAL A 242 -12.70 -20.76 -36.03
C VAL A 242 -13.25 -20.99 -34.62
N VAL A 243 -12.97 -22.19 -34.08
CA VAL A 243 -13.11 -22.55 -32.67
C VAL A 243 -12.00 -21.87 -31.87
N PHE A 244 -12.35 -20.93 -30.97
CA PHE A 244 -11.37 -20.28 -30.10
C PHE A 244 -10.69 -21.28 -29.15
N PRO A 245 -9.37 -21.14 -28.89
CA PRO A 245 -8.72 -21.91 -27.82
C PRO A 245 -9.36 -21.58 -26.46
N PRO A 246 -9.39 -22.53 -25.51
CA PRO A 246 -9.94 -22.29 -24.18
C PRO A 246 -9.12 -21.19 -23.48
N ARG A 247 -9.77 -20.06 -23.20
CA ARG A 247 -9.15 -18.85 -22.62
C ARG A 247 -8.63 -19.04 -21.20
N GLY A 248 -8.97 -20.15 -20.54
CA GLY A 248 -8.63 -20.41 -19.14
C GLY A 248 -9.50 -19.59 -18.18
N ASN A 249 -9.16 -19.63 -16.89
CA ASN A 249 -9.87 -18.92 -15.82
C ASN A 249 -9.24 -17.55 -15.57
N ALA A 250 -10.03 -16.57 -15.13
CA ALA A 250 -9.49 -15.35 -14.52
C ALA A 250 -8.91 -15.70 -13.15
N VAL A 251 -7.71 -15.20 -12.82
CA VAL A 251 -7.01 -15.56 -11.58
C VAL A 251 -6.60 -14.35 -10.73
N GLU A 252 -6.21 -14.64 -9.49
CA GLU A 252 -5.68 -13.68 -8.51
C GLU A 252 -6.69 -12.61 -8.05
N PHE A 253 -7.92 -13.05 -7.77
CA PHE A 253 -8.99 -12.19 -7.25
C PHE A 253 -9.60 -12.73 -5.96
N SER A 254 -10.21 -11.82 -5.20
CA SER A 254 -10.98 -12.08 -3.98
C SER A 254 -12.26 -11.26 -4.03
N CYS A 255 -13.41 -11.93 -3.93
CA CYS A 255 -14.74 -11.32 -3.92
C CYS A 255 -15.45 -11.75 -2.65
N ILE A 256 -15.82 -10.82 -1.76
CA ILE A 256 -16.25 -11.12 -0.39
C ILE A 256 -17.53 -10.37 -0.04
N ALA A 257 -18.43 -11.05 0.67
CA ALA A 257 -19.54 -10.46 1.40
C ALA A 257 -19.46 -10.84 2.89
N ILE A 258 -19.69 -9.88 3.78
CA ILE A 258 -19.68 -10.03 5.23
C ILE A 258 -21.03 -9.59 5.76
N PHE A 259 -21.66 -10.43 6.55
CA PHE A 259 -23.00 -10.24 7.08
C PHE A 259 -22.99 -10.20 8.61
N HIS A 260 -23.64 -9.17 9.13
CA HIS A 260 -23.95 -8.95 10.54
C HIS A 260 -25.33 -8.30 10.63
N ASP A 261 -25.99 -8.38 11.78
CA ASP A 261 -27.31 -7.74 11.94
C ASP A 261 -27.24 -6.21 11.84
N ASP A 262 -26.14 -5.64 12.30
CA ASP A 262 -25.92 -4.19 12.28
C ASP A 262 -25.32 -3.66 10.98
N PHE A 263 -24.66 -4.52 10.18
CA PHE A 263 -23.95 -4.09 8.98
C PHE A 263 -23.80 -5.18 7.91
N ILE A 264 -23.65 -4.77 6.66
CA ILE A 264 -23.25 -5.62 5.54
C ILE A 264 -22.12 -4.94 4.77
N ILE A 265 -21.05 -5.69 4.48
CA ILE A 265 -19.88 -5.20 3.73
C ILE A 265 -19.65 -6.11 2.53
N THR A 266 -19.38 -5.52 1.38
CA THR A 266 -18.93 -6.23 0.18
C THR A 266 -17.65 -5.61 -0.33
N LEU A 267 -16.75 -6.44 -0.87
CA LEU A 267 -15.53 -5.96 -1.52
C LEU A 267 -15.04 -6.91 -2.60
N SER A 268 -14.31 -6.33 -3.55
CA SER A 268 -13.52 -7.05 -4.54
C SER A 268 -12.10 -6.50 -4.56
N HIS A 269 -11.13 -7.41 -4.59
CA HIS A 269 -9.71 -7.09 -4.64
C HIS A 269 -9.01 -8.06 -5.58
N SER A 270 -8.18 -7.54 -6.48
CA SER A 270 -7.43 -8.36 -7.44
C SER A 270 -6.02 -7.83 -7.61
N GLU A 271 -5.07 -8.75 -7.79
CA GLU A 271 -3.69 -8.41 -8.12
C GLU A 271 -3.39 -8.92 -9.53
N ASP A 272 -2.51 -8.24 -10.26
CA ASP A 272 -2.07 -8.72 -11.57
C ASP A 272 -0.91 -9.71 -11.41
N PRO A 273 -1.11 -11.02 -11.66
CA PRO A 273 -0.06 -12.02 -11.50
C PRO A 273 0.84 -12.14 -12.74
N THR A 274 0.61 -11.34 -13.78
CA THR A 274 1.26 -11.45 -15.09
C THR A 274 2.48 -10.53 -15.22
N PRO A 275 3.42 -10.83 -16.13
CA PRO A 275 4.54 -9.94 -16.46
C PRO A 275 4.16 -8.79 -17.42
N VAL A 276 2.88 -8.63 -17.75
CA VAL A 276 2.37 -7.55 -18.63
C VAL A 276 1.85 -6.41 -17.76
N ASN A 277 2.03 -5.17 -18.20
CA ASN A 277 1.50 -4.00 -17.50
C ASN A 277 0.05 -3.72 -17.92
N PHE A 278 -0.88 -4.59 -17.52
CA PHE A 278 -2.30 -4.38 -17.78
C PHE A 278 -2.85 -3.18 -16.98
N PRO A 279 -3.98 -2.58 -17.41
CA PRO A 279 -4.64 -1.53 -16.66
C PRO A 279 -5.01 -2.00 -15.25
N LYS A 280 -5.19 -1.06 -14.32
CA LYS A 280 -5.33 -1.38 -12.90
C LYS A 280 -6.46 -2.38 -12.62
N PHE A 281 -6.10 -3.44 -11.89
CA PHE A 281 -7.06 -4.46 -11.46
C PHE A 281 -7.96 -3.91 -10.34
N GLN A 282 -9.17 -4.47 -10.25
CA GLN A 282 -10.19 -3.99 -9.33
C GLN A 282 -9.72 -3.94 -7.87
N HIS A 283 -10.04 -2.83 -7.22
CA HIS A 283 -9.88 -2.64 -5.79
C HIS A 283 -11.01 -1.73 -5.33
N GLN A 284 -12.12 -2.31 -4.88
CA GLN A 284 -13.29 -1.53 -4.46
C GLN A 284 -14.10 -2.26 -3.40
N GLY A 285 -14.67 -1.48 -2.48
CA GLY A 285 -15.44 -1.98 -1.36
C GLY A 285 -16.62 -1.07 -1.04
N ARG A 286 -17.62 -1.61 -0.37
CA ARG A 286 -18.80 -0.88 0.06
C ARG A 286 -19.27 -1.40 1.41
N ILE A 287 -19.54 -0.46 2.32
CA ILE A 287 -20.43 -0.71 3.45
C ILE A 287 -21.85 -0.59 2.89
N ASN A 288 -22.43 -1.71 2.46
CA ASN A 288 -23.76 -1.73 1.83
C ASN A 288 -24.83 -1.20 2.79
N TYR A 289 -24.71 -1.58 4.05
CA TYR A 289 -25.62 -1.21 5.12
C TYR A 289 -24.84 -1.09 6.44
N ILE A 290 -25.10 -0.03 7.20
CA ILE A 290 -24.72 0.12 8.62
C ILE A 290 -25.75 1.04 9.28
N PHE A 291 -26.57 0.52 10.19
CA PHE A 291 -27.66 1.28 10.86
C PHE A 291 -28.51 2.16 9.91
N ASN A 292 -28.96 1.62 8.77
CA ASN A 292 -29.71 2.31 7.69
C ASN A 292 -28.92 3.27 6.80
N GLU A 293 -27.59 3.31 6.91
CA GLU A 293 -26.73 4.13 6.06
C GLU A 293 -25.84 3.26 5.17
N SER A 294 -25.27 3.85 4.10
CA SER A 294 -24.32 3.16 3.21
C SER A 294 -23.16 4.08 2.85
N TYR A 295 -21.97 3.48 2.68
CA TYR A 295 -20.73 4.20 2.41
C TYR A 295 -19.87 3.46 1.40
N THR A 296 -19.19 4.21 0.54
CA THR A 296 -18.05 3.71 -0.21
C THR A 296 -16.93 3.31 0.74
N PHE A 297 -16.28 2.18 0.49
CA PHE A 297 -15.19 1.65 1.30
C PHE A 297 -14.05 1.21 0.37
N ASN A 298 -13.47 2.18 -0.36
CA ASN A 298 -12.42 1.91 -1.35
C ASN A 298 -11.01 2.07 -0.79
N ASN A 299 -10.86 2.72 0.38
CA ASN A 299 -9.57 2.92 1.03
C ASN A 299 -9.31 1.81 2.05
N PHE A 300 -9.09 0.59 1.57
CA PHE A 300 -8.83 -0.56 2.43
C PHE A 300 -7.58 -1.33 2.01
N THR A 301 -7.03 -2.06 2.96
CA THR A 301 -6.05 -3.12 2.71
C THR A 301 -6.74 -4.44 2.98
N PHE A 302 -6.59 -5.37 2.03
CA PHE A 302 -6.99 -6.76 2.18
C PHE A 302 -5.76 -7.65 2.21
N ARG A 303 -5.70 -8.57 3.17
CA ARG A 303 -4.60 -9.54 3.27
C ARG A 303 -5.15 -10.94 3.44
N SER A 304 -4.46 -11.91 2.84
CA SER A 304 -4.68 -13.34 3.02
C SER A 304 -3.50 -13.92 3.81
N PHE A 305 -3.77 -14.89 4.69
CA PHE A 305 -2.77 -15.58 5.52
C PHE A 305 -2.96 -17.10 5.43
N GLY A 306 -1.87 -17.84 5.64
CA GLY A 306 -1.84 -19.30 5.54
C GLY A 306 -1.24 -19.78 4.22
N GLU A 307 -1.77 -20.88 3.69
CA GLU A 307 -1.35 -21.41 2.39
C GLU A 307 -1.72 -20.42 1.27
N GLU A 308 -0.78 -20.13 0.38
CA GLU A 308 -0.94 -19.14 -0.70
C GLU A 308 -2.09 -19.50 -1.66
N LEU A 309 -2.23 -20.79 -2.00
CA LEU A 309 -3.28 -21.29 -2.88
C LEU A 309 -4.60 -21.57 -2.15
N GLU A 310 -4.62 -21.65 -0.83
CA GLU A 310 -5.84 -21.87 -0.05
C GLU A 310 -5.74 -21.13 1.29
N PRO A 311 -5.91 -19.80 1.30
CA PRO A 311 -5.75 -19.03 2.52
C PRO A 311 -6.80 -19.42 3.57
N ILE A 312 -6.35 -19.53 4.82
CA ILE A 312 -7.20 -19.94 5.95
C ILE A 312 -7.63 -18.75 6.83
N ALA A 313 -7.01 -17.59 6.65
CA ALA A 313 -7.33 -16.38 7.39
C ALA A 313 -7.16 -15.13 6.53
N PHE A 314 -7.86 -14.06 6.93
CA PHE A 314 -7.96 -12.82 6.17
C PHE A 314 -7.94 -11.61 7.11
N GLU A 315 -7.45 -10.47 6.63
CA GLU A 315 -7.55 -9.18 7.34
C GLU A 315 -8.11 -8.13 6.39
N ILE A 316 -9.05 -7.34 6.91
CA ILE A 316 -9.55 -6.12 6.27
C ILE A 316 -9.28 -4.97 7.23
N ILE A 317 -8.57 -3.96 6.75
CA ILE A 317 -8.30 -2.73 7.49
C ILE A 317 -8.48 -1.52 6.58
N GLY A 318 -9.27 -0.52 6.96
CA GLY A 318 -9.47 0.64 6.11
C GLY A 318 -10.44 1.67 6.69
N ASP A 319 -10.42 2.86 6.11
CA ASP A 319 -11.32 3.95 6.47
C ASP A 319 -12.44 4.15 5.43
N PHE A 320 -13.53 4.74 5.91
CA PHE A 320 -14.60 5.32 5.11
C PHE A 320 -14.99 6.66 5.73
N LYS A 321 -15.80 7.46 5.01
CA LYS A 321 -16.11 8.86 5.35
C LYS A 321 -16.39 9.10 6.85
N ASP A 322 -17.17 8.22 7.47
CA ASP A 322 -17.63 8.38 8.85
C ASP A 322 -17.16 7.25 9.79
N GLY A 323 -16.07 6.57 9.44
CA GLY A 323 -15.60 5.45 10.27
C GLY A 323 -14.38 4.70 9.77
N PHE A 324 -14.14 3.58 10.44
CA PHE A 324 -12.99 2.71 10.21
C PHE A 324 -13.37 1.25 10.46
N VAL A 325 -12.83 0.34 9.66
CA VAL A 325 -13.05 -1.10 9.75
C VAL A 325 -11.72 -1.78 10.05
N HIS A 326 -11.68 -2.63 11.08
CA HIS A 326 -10.59 -3.58 11.29
C HIS A 326 -11.15 -4.96 11.67
N LEU A 327 -11.15 -5.87 10.71
CA LEU A 327 -11.71 -7.21 10.87
C LEU A 327 -10.69 -8.28 10.50
N MET A 328 -10.63 -9.31 11.34
CA MET A 328 -9.88 -10.54 11.12
C MET A 328 -10.88 -11.67 10.83
N GLY A 329 -10.71 -12.30 9.67
CA GLY A 329 -11.50 -13.43 9.21
C GLY A 329 -10.73 -14.74 9.37
N THR A 330 -11.42 -15.81 9.76
CA THR A 330 -10.90 -17.18 9.73
C THR A 330 -11.84 -18.04 8.92
N ALA A 331 -11.32 -18.76 7.93
CA ALA A 331 -12.09 -19.73 7.17
C ALA A 331 -12.58 -20.84 8.11
N ILE A 332 -13.89 -21.09 8.09
CA ILE A 332 -14.54 -22.12 8.92
C ILE A 332 -15.06 -23.28 8.07
N ASP A 333 -15.17 -23.10 6.75
CA ASP A 333 -15.56 -24.13 5.81
C ASP A 333 -15.14 -23.74 4.37
N PHE A 334 -15.02 -24.73 3.49
CA PHE A 334 -14.59 -24.56 2.10
C PHE A 334 -15.55 -25.24 1.11
N TYR A 335 -15.76 -24.61 -0.05
CA TYR A 335 -16.65 -25.10 -1.09
C TYR A 335 -15.98 -25.10 -2.47
N PRO A 336 -16.02 -26.23 -3.22
CA PRO A 336 -16.70 -27.48 -2.90
C PRO A 336 -16.12 -28.24 -1.69
N PRO A 337 -16.86 -29.19 -1.08
CA PRO A 337 -16.35 -30.00 0.02
C PRO A 337 -15.10 -30.75 -0.43
N GLY A 338 -13.94 -30.45 0.17
CA GLY A 338 -12.62 -30.94 -0.26
C GLY A 338 -11.56 -29.87 -0.50
N GLY A 339 -11.92 -28.58 -0.37
CA GLY A 339 -10.99 -27.45 -0.51
C GLY A 339 -11.09 -26.79 -1.89
N PHE A 340 -10.12 -25.91 -2.18
CA PHE A 340 -10.03 -25.20 -3.44
C PHE A 340 -9.54 -26.14 -4.54
N ALA A 341 -10.22 -26.11 -5.69
CA ALA A 341 -9.80 -26.86 -6.87
C ALA A 341 -8.46 -26.31 -7.36
N LYS A 342 -7.47 -27.19 -7.58
CA LYS A 342 -6.12 -26.82 -8.03
C LYS A 342 -5.91 -27.19 -9.50
N PHE A 343 -5.26 -26.31 -10.24
CA PHE A 343 -4.93 -26.43 -11.66
C PHE A 343 -3.46 -26.03 -11.87
N ARG A 344 -2.89 -26.36 -13.03
CA ARG A 344 -1.51 -25.98 -13.39
C ARG A 344 -1.46 -25.33 -14.76
N GLY A 345 -0.52 -24.41 -14.88
CA GLY A 345 -0.14 -23.75 -16.13
C GLY A 345 -0.93 -22.48 -16.41
N SER A 346 -0.19 -21.49 -16.89
CA SER A 346 -0.71 -20.27 -17.50
C SER A 346 0.15 -19.93 -18.74
N TRP A 347 -0.33 -19.03 -19.59
CA TRP A 347 0.43 -18.60 -20.77
C TRP A 347 1.73 -17.87 -20.39
N TRP A 348 1.81 -17.28 -19.20
CA TRP A 348 3.01 -16.59 -18.69
C TRP A 348 3.89 -17.47 -17.79
N ASP A 349 3.35 -18.49 -17.14
CA ASP A 349 4.11 -19.46 -16.36
C ASP A 349 3.51 -20.85 -16.50
N LYS A 350 4.17 -21.70 -17.29
CA LYS A 350 3.76 -23.09 -17.51
C LYS A 350 3.83 -23.95 -16.25
N SER A 351 4.67 -23.56 -15.28
CA SER A 351 4.81 -24.24 -13.98
C SER A 351 3.92 -23.67 -12.89
N GLY A 352 3.27 -22.53 -13.14
CA GLY A 352 2.42 -21.85 -12.18
C GLY A 352 1.26 -22.73 -11.72
N GLU A 353 0.98 -22.66 -10.42
CA GLU A 353 -0.14 -23.32 -9.78
C GLU A 353 -1.28 -22.33 -9.60
N ILE A 354 -2.50 -22.78 -9.90
CA ILE A 354 -3.72 -21.98 -9.82
C ILE A 354 -4.67 -22.70 -8.87
N SER A 355 -5.42 -21.96 -8.07
CA SER A 355 -6.52 -22.52 -7.30
C SER A 355 -7.79 -21.69 -7.43
N TRP A 356 -8.94 -22.33 -7.25
CA TRP A 356 -10.25 -21.69 -7.22
C TRP A 356 -11.13 -22.33 -6.16
N GLY A 357 -11.81 -21.51 -5.36
CA GLY A 357 -12.84 -22.02 -4.45
C GLY A 357 -13.54 -20.92 -3.67
N ARG A 358 -14.42 -21.34 -2.76
CA ARG A 358 -15.12 -20.45 -1.84
C ARG A 358 -14.83 -20.83 -0.40
N ALA A 359 -14.80 -19.84 0.48
CA ALA A 359 -14.70 -20.07 1.91
C ALA A 359 -15.88 -19.41 2.64
N LEU A 360 -16.45 -20.12 3.61
CA LEU A 360 -17.22 -19.50 4.69
C LEU A 360 -16.24 -19.00 5.74
N ILE A 361 -16.43 -17.77 6.19
CA ILE A 361 -15.45 -17.06 7.00
C ILE A 361 -16.14 -16.50 8.24
N SER A 362 -15.56 -16.74 9.42
CA SER A 362 -15.95 -16.10 10.66
C SER A 362 -15.12 -14.85 10.88
N TRP A 363 -15.75 -13.69 10.92
CA TRP A 363 -15.10 -12.39 11.12
C TRP A 363 -15.23 -11.89 12.56
N ASN A 364 -14.14 -11.37 13.09
CA ASN A 364 -14.06 -10.76 14.43
C ASN A 364 -13.23 -9.48 14.36
N GLY A 365 -13.50 -8.51 15.22
CA GLY A 365 -12.73 -7.26 15.28
C GLY A 365 -13.57 -6.09 15.74
N GLU A 366 -13.32 -4.92 15.15
CA GLU A 366 -14.04 -3.70 15.47
C GLU A 366 -14.35 -2.86 14.23
N ILE A 367 -15.51 -2.20 14.26
CA ILE A 367 -15.87 -1.13 13.34
C ILE A 367 -16.10 0.11 14.17
N GLU A 368 -15.40 1.21 13.87
CA GLU A 368 -15.71 2.53 14.40
C GLU A 368 -16.65 3.24 13.43
N PHE A 369 -17.76 3.75 13.92
CA PHE A 369 -18.74 4.48 13.13
C PHE A 369 -19.28 5.68 13.91
N LYS A 370 -19.07 6.89 13.39
CA LYS A 370 -19.47 8.16 14.02
C LYS A 370 -19.07 8.24 15.50
N GLY A 371 -17.83 7.84 15.81
CA GLY A 371 -17.25 7.81 17.16
C GLY A 371 -17.73 6.67 18.07
N ARG A 372 -18.63 5.79 17.60
CA ARG A 372 -19.07 4.60 18.32
C ARG A 372 -18.28 3.38 17.86
N LYS A 373 -17.88 2.53 18.81
CA LYS A 373 -17.21 1.26 18.51
C LYS A 373 -18.20 0.09 18.51
N ILE A 374 -18.29 -0.60 17.38
CA ILE A 374 -19.06 -1.81 17.18
C ILE A 374 -18.09 -2.99 17.31
N LYS A 375 -18.28 -3.81 18.35
CA LYS A 375 -17.47 -5.02 18.55
C LYS A 375 -18.04 -6.14 17.70
N VAL A 376 -17.28 -6.60 16.72
CA VAL A 376 -17.71 -7.67 15.82
C VAL A 376 -17.26 -9.01 16.38
N LYS A 377 -18.21 -9.92 16.58
CA LYS A 377 -17.95 -11.30 17.01
C LYS A 377 -18.69 -12.28 16.11
N LYS A 378 -17.95 -13.18 15.45
CA LYS A 378 -18.50 -14.25 14.60
C LYS A 378 -19.48 -13.75 13.53
N ALA A 379 -19.22 -12.57 12.94
CA ALA A 379 -19.94 -12.15 11.75
C ALA A 379 -19.66 -13.16 10.63
N ILE A 380 -20.69 -13.60 9.91
CA ILE A 380 -20.55 -14.64 8.89
C ILE A 380 -20.22 -13.98 7.56
N GLY A 381 -19.20 -14.46 6.88
CA GLY A 381 -18.86 -14.00 5.54
C GLY A 381 -18.72 -15.17 4.58
N ILE A 382 -18.80 -14.85 3.30
CA ILE A 382 -18.47 -15.74 2.21
C ILE A 382 -17.54 -15.03 1.26
N GLY A 383 -16.51 -15.74 0.79
CA GLY A 383 -15.66 -15.25 -0.29
C GLY A 383 -15.50 -16.27 -1.41
N GLU A 384 -15.38 -15.77 -2.64
CA GLU A 384 -14.83 -16.50 -3.78
C GLU A 384 -13.41 -16.03 -4.05
N PHE A 385 -12.54 -17.00 -4.29
CA PHE A 385 -11.11 -16.78 -4.39
C PHE A 385 -10.56 -17.55 -5.56
N THR A 386 -9.73 -16.86 -6.33
CA THR A 386 -8.79 -17.51 -7.24
C THR A 386 -7.39 -17.07 -6.86
N ARG A 387 -6.43 -18.00 -6.82
CA ARG A 387 -5.03 -17.71 -6.48
C ARG A 387 -4.12 -18.22 -7.57
N PHE A 388 -2.98 -17.54 -7.73
CA PHE A 388 -1.90 -17.93 -8.59
C PHE A 388 -0.58 -17.91 -7.83
N LYS A 389 0.17 -19.02 -7.92
CA LYS A 389 1.51 -19.18 -7.37
C LYS A 389 2.46 -19.55 -8.49
N GLY A 390 3.41 -18.67 -8.81
CA GLY A 390 4.38 -18.87 -9.90
C GLY A 390 5.79 -18.45 -9.51
N LYS A 391 6.77 -18.63 -10.40
CA LYS A 391 8.16 -18.21 -10.17
C LYS A 391 8.35 -16.72 -10.45
N GLU A 392 9.03 -16.02 -9.53
CA GLU A 392 9.81 -14.75 -9.63
C GLU A 392 9.29 -13.50 -10.40
N PHE A 393 8.23 -13.54 -11.21
CA PHE A 393 7.78 -12.36 -11.99
C PHE A 393 7.14 -11.25 -11.15
N LYS A 394 6.43 -11.56 -10.04
CA LYS A 394 5.87 -10.54 -9.13
C LYS A 394 6.97 -9.64 -8.55
N LYS A 395 8.17 -10.17 -8.32
CA LYS A 395 9.30 -9.39 -7.79
C LYS A 395 9.86 -8.46 -8.85
N GLU A 396 10.06 -8.95 -10.07
CA GLU A 396 10.57 -8.14 -11.20
C GLU A 396 9.59 -7.04 -11.62
N LYS A 397 8.28 -7.33 -11.71
CA LYS A 397 7.26 -6.33 -12.04
C LYS A 397 7.20 -5.19 -11.02
N ILE A 398 7.16 -5.52 -9.72
CA ILE A 398 7.19 -4.50 -8.65
C ILE A 398 8.50 -3.69 -8.70
N ILE A 399 9.63 -4.34 -9.00
CA ILE A 399 10.91 -3.63 -9.16
C ILE A 399 10.86 -2.67 -10.35
N THR A 400 10.31 -3.10 -11.49
CA THR A 400 10.18 -2.31 -12.71
C THR A 400 9.24 -1.14 -12.52
N GLU A 401 8.03 -1.35 -11.99
CA GLU A 401 7.06 -0.29 -11.71
C GLU A 401 7.62 0.76 -10.74
N ARG A 402 8.31 0.32 -9.68
CA ARG A 402 8.97 1.22 -8.72
C ARG A 402 10.08 2.04 -9.39
N ARG A 403 10.87 1.42 -10.28
CA ARG A 403 11.92 2.12 -11.04
C ARG A 403 11.33 3.14 -11.99
N GLU A 404 10.31 2.79 -12.76
CA GLU A 404 9.61 3.71 -13.67
C GLU A 404 8.98 4.89 -12.91
N SER A 405 8.38 4.63 -11.74
CA SER A 405 7.84 5.64 -10.83
C SER A 405 8.90 6.63 -10.37
N VAL A 406 10.07 6.14 -9.95
CA VAL A 406 11.23 6.97 -9.55
C VAL A 406 11.78 7.75 -10.75
N GLU A 407 11.99 7.11 -11.89
CA GLU A 407 12.50 7.75 -13.10
C GLU A 407 11.58 8.88 -13.58
N LYS A 408 10.26 8.68 -13.52
CA LYS A 408 9.28 9.71 -13.86
C LYS A 408 9.36 10.92 -12.93
N ARG A 409 9.52 10.71 -11.62
CA ARG A 409 9.71 11.82 -10.67
C ARG A 409 11.02 12.55 -10.91
N LEU A 410 12.11 11.83 -11.14
CA LEU A 410 13.42 12.42 -11.39
C LEU A 410 13.49 13.19 -12.73
N LYS A 411 12.70 12.80 -13.74
CA LYS A 411 12.60 13.56 -15.01
C LYS A 411 12.07 14.99 -14.82
N ASN A 412 11.25 15.22 -13.80
CA ASN A 412 10.67 16.53 -13.52
C ASN A 412 11.59 17.43 -12.68
N ILE A 413 12.79 16.95 -12.34
CA ILE A 413 13.69 17.63 -11.41
C ILE A 413 14.94 18.07 -12.15
N PRO A 414 15.36 19.33 -12.00
CA PRO A 414 16.60 19.81 -12.60
C PRO A 414 17.79 18.94 -12.20
N GLU A 415 18.71 18.73 -13.15
CA GLU A 415 19.95 18.00 -12.88
C GLU A 415 20.73 18.66 -11.73
N ILE A 416 21.02 17.89 -10.68
CA ILE A 416 21.74 18.38 -9.50
C ILE A 416 23.25 18.22 -9.74
N LYS A 417 23.97 19.33 -9.90
CA LYS A 417 25.42 19.35 -10.14
C LYS A 417 26.19 19.75 -8.89
N VAL A 418 25.69 20.77 -8.19
CA VAL A 418 26.29 21.32 -6.98
C VAL A 418 25.34 21.10 -5.81
N ALA A 419 25.81 20.34 -4.81
CA ALA A 419 25.11 20.18 -3.55
C ALA A 419 25.97 20.71 -2.40
N ILE A 420 25.31 21.24 -1.37
CA ILE A 420 25.98 21.66 -0.13
C ILE A 420 25.29 21.05 1.08
N VAL A 421 26.07 20.81 2.12
CA VAL A 421 25.56 20.60 3.47
C VAL A 421 25.47 21.96 4.14
N TYR A 422 24.24 22.36 4.47
CA TYR A 422 23.95 23.54 5.27
C TYR A 422 22.96 23.14 6.37
N GLU A 423 23.47 22.63 7.50
CA GLU A 423 22.60 22.10 8.55
C GLU A 423 21.97 23.23 9.38
N ARG A 424 20.68 23.46 9.08
CA ARG A 424 19.78 24.49 9.61
C ARG A 424 19.96 25.87 8.95
N ILE A 425 19.10 26.14 7.98
CA ILE A 425 18.83 27.51 7.53
C ILE A 425 18.13 28.30 8.64
N GLY A 426 18.51 29.55 8.81
CA GLY A 426 18.00 30.43 9.86
C GLY A 426 18.40 30.04 11.26
N ASP A 427 19.56 29.41 11.49
CA ASP A 427 19.96 28.92 12.83
C ASP A 427 20.24 30.04 13.86
N GLY A 428 20.17 31.29 13.42
CA GLY A 428 20.36 32.50 14.21
C GLY A 428 21.82 32.88 14.47
N LYS A 429 22.79 32.13 13.93
CA LYS A 429 24.19 32.55 13.88
C LYS A 429 24.47 33.51 12.73
N ARG A 430 23.67 33.41 11.66
CA ARG A 430 23.65 34.33 10.53
C ARG A 430 22.23 34.81 10.27
N SER A 431 22.11 35.98 9.67
CA SER A 431 20.81 36.41 9.13
C SER A 431 20.48 35.58 7.88
N ILE A 432 19.20 35.45 7.54
CA ILE A 432 18.79 34.77 6.30
C ILE A 432 19.38 35.48 5.07
N GLU A 433 19.59 36.80 5.13
CA GLU A 433 20.25 37.58 4.10
C GLU A 433 21.69 37.14 3.85
N ASP A 434 22.45 36.88 4.92
CA ASP A 434 23.83 36.39 4.81
C ASP A 434 23.86 34.97 4.26
N GLU A 435 22.91 34.12 4.67
CA GLU A 435 22.75 32.76 4.10
C GLU A 435 22.47 32.82 2.60
N ILE A 436 21.54 33.69 2.18
CA ILE A 436 21.21 33.91 0.77
C ILE A 436 22.43 34.42 -0.01
N LYS A 437 23.25 35.30 0.57
CA LYS A 437 24.51 35.73 -0.05
C LYS A 437 25.45 34.55 -0.30
N ILE A 438 25.65 33.69 0.70
CA ILE A 438 26.43 32.46 0.57
C ILE A 438 25.87 31.58 -0.55
N PHE A 439 24.55 31.38 -0.60
CA PHE A 439 23.92 30.56 -1.63
C PHE A 439 24.04 31.19 -3.02
N LYS A 440 23.95 32.51 -3.17
CA LYS A 440 24.17 33.21 -4.44
C LYS A 440 25.64 33.13 -4.92
N GLU A 441 26.59 33.07 -3.99
CA GLU A 441 28.02 32.93 -4.32
C GLU A 441 28.39 31.50 -4.72
N ILE A 442 27.92 30.49 -3.98
CA ILE A 442 28.21 29.06 -4.27
C ILE A 442 27.34 28.54 -5.43
N LYS A 443 26.12 29.09 -5.57
CA LYS A 443 25.08 28.64 -6.50
C LYS A 443 24.82 27.13 -6.38
N PRO A 444 24.36 26.61 -5.21
CA PRO A 444 23.98 25.21 -5.10
C PRO A 444 22.65 24.94 -5.80
N ASP A 445 22.50 23.77 -6.41
CA ASP A 445 21.22 23.26 -6.90
C ASP A 445 20.42 22.61 -5.76
N PHE A 446 21.12 22.04 -4.77
CA PHE A 446 20.54 21.28 -3.67
C PHE A 446 21.18 21.61 -2.31
N ILE A 447 20.37 22.05 -1.35
CA ILE A 447 20.79 22.27 0.05
C ILE A 447 20.38 21.04 0.88
N PHE A 448 21.37 20.23 1.24
CA PHE A 448 21.19 19.03 2.05
C PHE A 448 21.11 19.35 3.55
N ARG A 449 20.16 18.68 4.24
CA ARG A 449 19.89 18.83 5.69
C ARG A 449 19.57 20.26 6.12
N ALA A 450 18.94 21.04 5.25
CA ALA A 450 18.54 22.42 5.48
C ALA A 450 17.73 22.62 6.77
N PHE A 451 17.03 21.61 7.27
CA PHE A 451 16.41 21.66 8.60
C PHE A 451 16.50 20.32 9.33
N TRP A 452 17.41 20.22 10.30
CA TRP A 452 17.57 19.00 11.11
C TRP A 452 16.67 19.00 12.36
N ARG A 453 15.57 18.23 12.30
CA ARG A 453 14.65 18.01 13.43
C ARG A 453 15.23 16.99 14.42
N TRP A 454 16.33 17.33 15.11
CA TRP A 454 16.85 16.46 16.18
C TRP A 454 15.98 16.49 17.44
N SER A 455 15.62 17.68 17.91
CA SER A 455 14.88 17.92 19.15
C SER A 455 13.40 18.20 18.89
N PRO A 456 12.52 18.12 19.91
CA PRO A 456 11.13 18.54 19.76
C PRO A 456 11.03 19.96 19.21
N CYS A 457 10.33 20.10 18.08
CA CYS A 457 10.14 21.35 17.35
C CYS A 457 8.71 21.86 17.59
N PRO A 458 8.51 23.06 18.16
CA PRO A 458 7.21 23.68 18.25
C PRO A 458 6.81 24.32 16.91
N GLU A 459 5.53 24.70 16.79
CA GLU A 459 5.06 25.40 15.59
C GLU A 459 5.60 26.83 15.57
N ARG A 460 5.48 27.52 16.71
CA ARG A 460 5.95 28.89 16.91
C ARG A 460 6.74 29.02 18.21
N PRO A 461 7.60 30.04 18.37
CA PRO A 461 8.30 30.28 19.63
C PRO A 461 7.33 30.44 20.80
N GLU A 462 6.13 30.98 20.55
CA GLU A 462 5.11 31.26 21.56
C GLU A 462 4.55 29.99 22.21
N ASP A 463 4.61 28.85 21.52
CA ASP A 463 4.09 27.57 22.00
C ASP A 463 4.92 26.97 23.16
N VAL A 464 6.09 27.54 23.45
CA VAL A 464 6.94 27.12 24.58
C VAL A 464 7.05 28.24 25.61
N PRO A 465 6.96 27.92 26.93
CA PRO A 465 7.02 28.94 27.98
C PRO A 465 8.45 29.31 28.40
N GLY A 466 8.58 30.50 28.99
CA GLY A 466 9.78 30.96 29.71
C GLY A 466 11.04 31.07 28.84
N ARG A 467 12.20 30.78 29.43
CA ARG A 467 13.52 30.90 28.78
C ARG A 467 13.64 30.09 27.48
N LYS A 468 12.87 29.00 27.33
CA LYS A 468 12.84 28.22 26.09
C LYS A 468 12.36 29.06 24.91
N ARG A 469 11.30 29.86 25.06
CA ARG A 469 10.80 30.77 23.99
C ARG A 469 11.92 31.60 23.39
N VAL A 470 12.71 32.25 24.24
CA VAL A 470 13.83 33.09 23.82
C VAL A 470 14.89 32.27 23.08
N ILE A 471 15.25 31.09 23.59
CA ILE A 471 16.21 30.19 22.94
C ILE A 471 15.71 29.74 21.56
N TYR A 472 14.44 29.36 21.43
CA TYR A 472 13.86 28.91 20.16
C TYR A 472 13.82 30.04 19.14
N LYS A 473 13.47 31.27 19.56
CA LYS A 473 13.49 32.47 18.72
C LYS A 473 14.91 32.77 18.22
N LEU A 474 15.89 32.76 19.13
CA LEU A 474 17.30 33.02 18.81
C LEU A 474 17.96 31.92 17.97
N ARG A 475 17.52 30.66 18.07
CA ARG A 475 18.09 29.53 17.31
C ARG A 475 17.36 29.23 15.99
N GLY A 476 16.36 30.03 15.65
CA GLY A 476 15.44 29.80 14.53
C GLY A 476 14.89 28.38 14.45
N TYR A 477 14.43 27.82 15.57
CA TYR A 477 14.12 26.39 15.65
C TYR A 477 12.61 26.09 15.77
N THR A 478 11.81 26.63 14.87
CA THR A 478 10.36 26.39 14.80
C THR A 478 9.92 26.15 13.36
N TYR A 479 8.78 25.48 13.16
CA TYR A 479 8.29 25.24 11.80
C TYR A 479 7.88 26.53 11.08
N GLN A 480 7.35 27.52 11.81
CA GLN A 480 7.07 28.85 11.25
C GLN A 480 8.35 29.52 10.72
N GLN A 481 9.42 29.53 11.50
CA GLN A 481 10.69 30.14 11.08
C GLN A 481 11.31 29.42 9.87
N LEU A 482 11.17 28.09 9.80
CA LEU A 482 11.57 27.32 8.62
C LEU A 482 10.81 27.78 7.37
N GLU A 483 9.49 27.91 7.48
CA GLU A 483 8.62 28.32 6.39
C GLU A 483 8.95 29.74 5.89
N GLU A 484 9.16 30.68 6.82
CA GLU A 484 9.57 32.05 6.51
C GLU A 484 10.95 32.10 5.82
N ALA A 485 11.91 31.31 6.30
CA ALA A 485 13.25 31.21 5.71
C ALA A 485 13.20 30.64 4.29
N ILE A 486 12.49 29.52 4.09
CA ILE A 486 12.33 28.87 2.77
C ILE A 486 11.67 29.83 1.79
N LYS A 487 10.58 30.51 2.20
CA LYS A 487 9.86 31.45 1.35
C LYS A 487 10.79 32.57 0.85
N LYS A 488 11.64 33.09 1.73
CA LYS A 488 12.59 34.14 1.39
C LYS A 488 13.71 33.63 0.48
N ILE A 489 14.30 32.47 0.77
CA ILE A 489 15.34 31.85 -0.07
C ILE A 489 14.80 31.58 -1.48
N LYS A 490 13.63 30.96 -1.62
CA LYS A 490 13.04 30.63 -2.92
C LYS A 490 12.63 31.85 -3.73
N ARG A 491 12.29 32.96 -3.07
CA ARG A 491 12.04 34.24 -3.75
C ARG A 491 13.32 34.83 -4.36
N GLU A 492 14.44 34.71 -3.66
CA GLU A 492 15.73 35.27 -4.08
C GLU A 492 16.54 34.35 -5.00
N ILE A 493 16.30 33.04 -4.91
CA ILE A 493 16.99 32.00 -5.68
C ILE A 493 15.94 30.97 -6.16
N PRO A 494 15.15 31.31 -7.20
CA PRO A 494 14.15 30.40 -7.74
C PRO A 494 14.79 29.10 -8.23
N GLY A 495 14.10 27.98 -8.01
CA GLY A 495 14.52 26.65 -8.48
C GLY A 495 15.51 25.91 -7.58
N ILE A 496 16.01 26.53 -6.50
CA ILE A 496 16.85 25.83 -5.52
C ILE A 496 16.06 24.75 -4.78
N LEU A 497 16.62 23.55 -4.70
CA LEU A 497 16.02 22.43 -3.97
C LEU A 497 16.47 22.45 -2.51
N ILE A 498 15.49 22.42 -1.60
CA ILE A 498 15.76 22.46 -0.15
C ILE A 498 15.37 21.13 0.49
N CYS A 499 16.33 20.45 1.12
CA CYS A 499 16.12 19.16 1.77
C CYS A 499 15.96 19.30 3.28
N GLY A 500 14.74 19.06 3.77
CA GLY A 500 14.46 18.83 5.17
C GLY A 500 15.09 17.52 5.68
N ALA A 501 15.24 17.38 6.99
CA ALA A 501 15.79 16.17 7.58
C ALA A 501 15.14 15.78 8.92
N ILE A 502 14.85 14.49 9.09
CA ILE A 502 14.22 13.92 10.29
C ILE A 502 14.91 12.63 10.74
N PRO A 503 14.97 12.35 12.07
CA PRO A 503 15.55 11.12 12.59
C PRO A 503 14.51 10.02 12.77
N ALA A 504 14.74 8.84 12.18
CA ALA A 504 14.02 7.62 12.52
C ALA A 504 14.66 6.87 13.71
N GLN A 505 15.58 7.51 14.43
CA GLN A 505 16.42 6.86 15.45
C GLN A 505 16.22 7.37 16.89
N ILE A 506 15.31 8.32 17.14
CA ILE A 506 15.20 8.91 18.48
C ILE A 506 13.77 9.27 18.87
N ILE A 507 13.40 8.91 20.10
CA ILE A 507 12.24 9.42 20.83
C ILE A 507 12.72 10.05 22.13
N GLN A 508 12.55 11.36 22.31
CA GLN A 508 12.90 12.01 23.57
C GLN A 508 11.94 11.58 24.69
N LYS A 509 12.48 11.05 25.80
CA LYS A 509 11.67 10.61 26.97
C LYS A 509 10.81 11.74 27.54
N LYS A 510 11.39 12.94 27.66
CA LYS A 510 10.71 14.10 28.29
C LYS A 510 9.52 14.62 27.48
N GLY A 511 9.46 14.32 26.19
CA GLY A 511 8.35 14.74 25.33
C GLY A 511 8.73 14.79 23.86
N VAL A 512 7.85 14.30 23.00
CA VAL A 512 7.89 14.48 21.54
C VAL A 512 6.54 15.01 21.06
N ARG A 513 6.56 15.90 20.07
CA ARG A 513 5.33 16.49 19.50
C ARG A 513 5.01 15.83 18.15
N ASN A 514 3.76 15.42 17.98
CA ASN A 514 3.17 15.17 16.67
C ASN A 514 2.78 16.52 16.07
N ALA A 515 3.40 16.89 14.95
CA ALA A 515 3.29 18.23 14.40
C ALA A 515 1.92 18.51 13.78
N LYS A 516 1.21 17.49 13.28
CA LYS A 516 -0.10 17.64 12.62
C LYS A 516 -1.26 17.63 13.62
N LYS A 517 -1.17 16.82 14.67
CA LYS A 517 -2.21 16.72 15.71
C LYS A 517 -1.98 17.66 16.90
N ASN A 518 -0.86 18.38 16.92
CA ASN A 518 -0.42 19.22 18.04
C ASN A 518 -0.39 18.49 19.40
N LYS A 519 -0.22 17.15 19.40
CA LYS A 519 -0.21 16.32 20.60
C LYS A 519 1.22 16.11 21.09
N ILE A 520 1.44 16.28 22.40
CA ILE A 520 2.72 15.95 23.05
C ILE A 520 2.60 14.58 23.69
N ILE A 521 3.52 13.67 23.34
CA ILE A 521 3.64 12.33 23.90
C ILE A 521 4.79 12.37 24.91
N ARG A 522 4.57 11.94 26.16
CA ARG A 522 5.56 11.96 27.25
C ARG A 522 5.73 10.58 27.87
N TYR A 523 6.76 10.39 28.68
CA TYR A 523 6.89 9.20 29.52
C TYR A 523 5.63 9.03 30.41
N PRO A 524 5.07 7.81 30.57
CA PRO A 524 5.57 6.51 30.07
C PRO A 524 5.20 6.18 28.62
N GLU A 525 4.34 6.94 27.96
CA GLU A 525 3.89 6.65 26.59
C GLU A 525 5.05 6.61 25.57
N THR A 526 6.06 7.48 25.72
CA THR A 526 7.26 7.45 24.85
C THR A 526 8.00 6.11 24.92
N TRP A 527 7.95 5.41 26.05
CA TRP A 527 8.54 4.07 26.18
C TRP A 527 7.77 3.02 25.37
N SER A 528 6.45 3.15 25.24
CA SER A 528 5.62 2.24 24.43
C SER A 528 5.96 2.28 22.94
N LEU A 529 6.57 3.36 22.48
CA LEU A 529 7.02 3.56 21.10
C LEU A 529 8.42 2.98 20.81
N ALA A 530 9.16 2.60 21.86
CA ALA A 530 10.53 2.10 21.73
C ALA A 530 10.57 0.65 21.25
N LEU A 531 11.58 0.33 20.43
CA LEU A 531 11.80 -1.00 19.86
C LEU A 531 11.88 -2.08 20.93
N ASN A 532 11.06 -3.12 20.78
CA ASN A 532 11.14 -4.36 21.53
C ASN A 532 11.48 -5.54 20.59
N PRO A 533 12.74 -6.00 20.53
CA PRO A 533 13.11 -7.14 19.69
C PRO A 533 12.40 -8.45 20.07
N SER A 534 12.09 -8.66 21.36
CA SER A 534 11.52 -9.93 21.84
C SER A 534 10.14 -10.25 21.27
N LYS A 535 9.42 -9.26 20.73
CA LYS A 535 8.11 -9.48 20.09
C LYS A 535 8.20 -10.35 18.82
N TRP A 536 9.40 -10.54 18.28
CA TRP A 536 9.67 -11.46 17.16
C TRP A 536 10.43 -12.72 17.59
N GLY A 537 10.44 -13.07 18.87
CA GLY A 537 11.15 -14.25 19.37
C GLY A 537 12.67 -14.11 19.47
N ILE A 538 13.21 -12.90 19.28
CA ILE A 538 14.65 -12.65 19.43
C ILE A 538 15.00 -12.66 20.92
N HIS A 539 16.05 -13.40 21.30
CA HIS A 539 16.55 -13.53 22.66
C HIS A 539 17.30 -12.28 23.15
N LEU A 540 16.67 -11.10 23.01
CA LEU A 540 17.17 -9.82 23.48
C LEU A 540 15.99 -9.01 24.04
N SER A 541 16.04 -8.69 25.33
CA SER A 541 14.99 -7.91 25.99
C SER A 541 14.95 -6.47 25.50
N LYS A 542 13.79 -5.83 25.64
CA LYS A 542 13.59 -4.41 25.30
C LYS A 542 14.58 -3.52 26.08
N GLU A 543 14.69 -3.73 27.38
CA GLU A 543 15.53 -2.97 28.30
C GLU A 543 17.00 -3.11 27.94
N GLU A 544 17.46 -4.33 27.67
CA GLU A 544 18.84 -4.60 27.31
C GLU A 544 19.21 -3.95 25.97
N PHE A 545 18.34 -4.10 24.96
CA PHE A 545 18.54 -3.44 23.67
C PHE A 545 18.64 -1.91 23.82
N GLN A 546 17.67 -1.30 24.50
CA GLN A 546 17.60 0.15 24.67
C GLN A 546 18.77 0.68 25.51
N CYS A 547 19.25 -0.08 26.49
CA CYS A 547 20.47 0.24 27.23
C CYS A 547 21.70 0.22 26.33
N ARG A 548 21.92 -0.88 25.58
CA ARG A 548 23.09 -1.03 24.68
C ARG A 548 23.11 0.09 23.64
N PHE A 549 21.97 0.39 23.03
CA PHE A 549 21.86 1.48 22.05
C PHE A 549 22.00 2.86 22.71
N GLY A 550 21.41 3.05 23.89
CA GLY A 550 21.50 4.31 24.64
C GLY A 550 22.93 4.67 25.04
N LYS A 551 23.79 3.67 25.34
CA LYS A 551 25.21 3.88 25.64
C LYS A 551 25.98 4.46 24.45
N THR A 552 25.69 4.01 23.23
CA THR A 552 26.38 4.49 22.02
C THR A 552 25.96 5.91 21.65
N HIS A 553 24.81 6.38 22.16
CA HIS A 553 24.24 7.71 21.88
C HIS A 553 24.22 8.64 23.12
N PHE A 554 24.90 8.25 24.20
CA PHE A 554 25.00 9.02 25.46
C PHE A 554 23.63 9.34 26.10
N TRP A 555 22.63 8.48 25.89
CA TRP A 555 21.33 8.60 26.56
C TRP A 555 21.33 8.04 27.97
N VAL A 556 22.32 7.20 28.27
CA VAL A 556 22.65 6.64 29.58
C VAL A 556 24.16 6.65 29.78
N PRO A 557 24.68 6.54 31.02
CA PRO A 557 26.12 6.40 31.28
C PRO A 557 26.73 5.20 30.53
N LYS A 558 27.93 5.37 29.98
CA LYS A 558 28.61 4.32 29.18
C LYS A 558 28.91 3.07 30.00
N ASP A 559 29.25 3.25 31.27
CA ASP A 559 29.59 2.23 32.26
C ASP A 559 28.37 1.57 32.91
N LEU A 560 27.15 2.04 32.65
CA LEU A 560 25.92 1.49 33.24
C LEU A 560 25.79 -0.02 32.99
N ASN A 561 25.62 -0.84 34.02
CA ASN A 561 25.26 -2.25 33.82
C ASN A 561 23.82 -2.37 33.28
N CYS A 562 23.64 -2.92 32.07
CA CYS A 562 22.32 -3.01 31.44
C CYS A 562 21.31 -3.89 32.19
N LYS A 563 21.77 -4.80 33.08
CA LYS A 563 20.88 -5.53 34.00
C LYS A 563 20.21 -4.61 35.03
N LYS A 564 20.78 -3.42 35.28
CA LYS A 564 20.25 -2.39 36.17
C LYS A 564 19.54 -1.26 35.41
N TYR A 565 19.37 -1.38 34.09
CA TYR A 565 18.72 -0.36 33.29
C TYR A 565 17.26 -0.21 33.70
N LYS A 566 16.83 1.03 33.88
CA LYS A 566 15.42 1.40 34.01
C LYS A 566 15.10 2.45 32.94
N PRO A 567 13.96 2.36 32.23
CA PRO A 567 13.65 3.30 31.15
C PRO A 567 13.64 4.76 31.62
N GLU A 568 13.34 5.03 32.89
CA GLU A 568 13.31 6.36 33.50
C GLU A 568 14.67 7.05 33.54
N ILE A 569 15.80 6.31 33.51
CA ILE A 569 17.13 6.95 33.60
C ILE A 569 17.58 7.47 32.23
N ALA A 570 17.07 6.90 31.14
CA ALA A 570 17.47 7.28 29.79
C ALA A 570 16.93 8.66 29.40
N SER A 571 17.67 9.44 28.61
CA SER A 571 17.17 10.72 28.08
C SER A 571 16.29 10.53 26.82
N ALA A 572 16.47 9.43 26.09
CA ALA A 572 15.73 9.07 24.89
C ALA A 572 15.74 7.54 24.65
N TYR A 573 14.95 7.09 23.68
CA TYR A 573 14.84 5.69 23.26
C TYR A 573 14.98 5.55 21.74
N PHE A 574 15.45 4.38 21.31
CA PHE A 574 15.42 3.99 19.91
C PHE A 574 14.00 3.51 19.54
N PRO A 575 13.35 4.12 18.54
CA PRO A 575 11.97 3.83 18.19
C PRO A 575 11.78 2.47 17.51
N ASP A 576 10.55 1.98 17.54
CA ASP A 576 10.09 0.85 16.77
C ASP A 576 9.45 1.31 15.45
N ILE A 577 10.12 1.10 14.31
CA ILE A 577 9.61 1.53 13.01
C ILE A 577 8.33 0.78 12.61
N THR A 578 8.02 -0.38 13.18
CA THR A 578 6.77 -1.12 12.91
C THR A 578 5.60 -0.68 13.81
N ASN A 579 5.87 0.17 14.80
CA ASN A 579 4.82 0.72 15.66
C ASN A 579 4.05 1.84 14.92
N ARG A 580 2.75 1.62 14.67
CA ARG A 580 1.89 2.57 13.94
C ARG A 580 1.86 3.98 14.55
N LYS A 581 1.90 4.12 15.88
CA LYS A 581 1.92 5.44 16.53
C LYS A 581 3.26 6.15 16.29
N PHE A 582 4.36 5.40 16.24
CA PHE A 582 5.66 5.98 15.89
C PHE A 582 5.73 6.34 14.40
N GLN A 583 5.19 5.51 13.51
CA GLN A 583 5.08 5.84 12.09
C GLN A 583 4.30 7.14 11.87
N GLU A 584 3.15 7.28 12.51
CA GLU A 584 2.34 8.50 12.46
C GLU A 584 3.12 9.73 12.97
N LEU A 585 3.87 9.55 14.07
CA LEU A 585 4.70 10.61 14.64
C LEU A 585 5.82 11.04 13.67
N LEU A 586 6.54 10.08 13.09
CA LEU A 586 7.63 10.33 12.13
C LEU A 586 7.10 11.03 10.86
N LEU A 587 5.99 10.54 10.32
CA LEU A 587 5.32 11.15 9.15
C LEU A 587 4.88 12.58 9.46
N SER A 588 4.33 12.85 10.65
CA SER A 588 3.95 14.21 11.03
C SER A 588 5.13 15.20 10.95
N TRP A 589 6.36 14.74 11.23
CA TRP A 589 7.55 15.58 11.12
C TRP A 589 7.97 15.84 9.68
N ALA A 590 7.85 14.83 8.80
CA ALA A 590 8.10 14.98 7.37
C ALA A 590 7.07 15.92 6.74
N GLU A 591 5.78 15.62 6.94
CA GLU A 591 4.64 16.38 6.39
C GLU A 591 4.72 17.85 6.78
N ARG A 592 5.04 18.17 8.04
CA ARG A 592 5.13 19.58 8.45
C ARG A 592 6.30 20.31 7.80
N GLN A 593 7.43 19.65 7.54
CA GLN A 593 8.53 20.27 6.77
C GLN A 593 8.13 20.45 5.29
N ILE A 594 7.39 19.49 4.72
CA ILE A 594 6.83 19.60 3.36
C ILE A 594 5.89 20.79 3.27
N ASP A 595 5.00 20.96 4.24
CA ASP A 595 4.09 22.10 4.35
C ASP A 595 4.85 23.43 4.47
N ALA A 596 6.03 23.43 5.11
CA ALA A 596 6.91 24.60 5.18
C ALA A 596 7.63 24.93 3.85
N GLY A 597 7.52 24.05 2.84
CA GLY A 597 8.03 24.31 1.50
C GLY A 597 9.32 23.58 1.12
N VAL A 598 9.80 22.61 1.91
CA VAL A 598 10.94 21.76 1.48
C VAL A 598 10.56 20.92 0.26
N ASP A 599 11.53 20.61 -0.58
CA ASP A 599 11.37 19.82 -1.81
C ASP A 599 11.80 18.37 -1.63
N ALA A 600 12.60 18.12 -0.59
CA ALA A 600 13.11 16.81 -0.25
C ALA A 600 13.04 16.54 1.26
N ILE A 601 12.88 15.27 1.63
CA ILE A 601 13.00 14.78 3.01
C ILE A 601 14.08 13.71 3.06
N TRP A 602 15.12 13.96 3.86
CA TRP A 602 16.11 12.96 4.22
C TRP A 602 15.81 12.35 5.59
N ILE A 603 15.71 11.02 5.64
CA ILE A 603 15.36 10.30 6.87
C ILE A 603 16.59 9.59 7.39
N ASP A 604 17.13 10.08 8.49
CA ASP A 604 18.30 9.48 9.11
C ASP A 604 17.97 8.14 9.75
N MET A 605 18.83 7.16 9.53
CA MET A 605 18.74 5.81 10.11
C MET A 605 17.42 5.06 9.86
N LEU A 606 16.67 5.39 8.79
CA LEU A 606 15.37 4.77 8.47
C LEU A 606 15.40 3.23 8.49
N PHE A 607 16.43 2.63 7.87
CA PHE A 607 16.58 1.17 7.78
C PHE A 607 17.46 0.57 8.90
N LYS A 608 17.83 1.37 9.92
CA LYS A 608 18.74 0.92 10.98
C LYS A 608 18.17 -0.21 11.81
N GLN A 609 16.87 -0.19 12.11
CA GLN A 609 16.21 -1.26 12.85
C GLN A 609 16.40 -2.62 12.15
N ALA A 610 16.16 -2.69 10.83
CA ALA A 610 16.34 -3.91 10.05
C ALA A 610 17.79 -4.42 10.13
N ILE A 611 18.79 -3.52 10.03
CA ILE A 611 20.21 -3.91 10.18
C ILE A 611 20.47 -4.50 11.56
N VAL A 612 19.99 -3.84 12.61
CA VAL A 612 20.32 -4.26 13.98
C VAL A 612 19.67 -5.60 14.28
N LEU A 613 18.41 -5.82 13.87
CA LEU A 613 17.76 -7.12 14.03
C LEU A 613 18.42 -8.21 13.18
N TYR A 614 18.92 -7.88 11.98
CA TYR A 614 19.72 -8.82 11.20
C TYR A 614 21.01 -9.21 11.93
N LYS A 615 21.70 -8.28 12.58
CA LYS A 615 22.91 -8.61 13.35
C LYS A 615 22.65 -9.52 14.54
N GLU A 616 21.48 -9.40 15.17
CA GLU A 616 21.10 -10.27 16.30
C GLU A 616 20.65 -11.67 15.84
N THR A 617 20.15 -11.81 14.61
CA THR A 617 19.54 -13.06 14.10
C THR A 617 20.40 -13.79 13.07
N ASN A 618 21.31 -13.06 12.42
CA ASN A 618 22.07 -13.47 11.23
C ASN A 618 21.19 -14.04 10.10
N ASP A 619 19.92 -13.61 10.02
CA ASP A 619 18.96 -14.16 9.07
C ASP A 619 18.11 -13.05 8.42
N PHE A 620 18.30 -12.87 7.11
CA PHE A 620 17.45 -11.98 6.30
C PHE A 620 16.01 -12.51 6.17
N ASN A 621 15.73 -13.76 6.50
CA ASN A 621 14.37 -14.28 6.46
C ASN A 621 13.59 -14.09 7.77
N HIS A 622 14.26 -13.69 8.84
CA HIS A 622 13.64 -13.51 10.15
C HIS A 622 12.50 -12.47 10.10
N PRO A 623 11.31 -12.77 10.68
CA PRO A 623 10.13 -11.89 10.61
C PRO A 623 10.42 -10.45 11.03
N GLY A 624 11.16 -10.25 12.13
CA GLY A 624 11.53 -8.91 12.60
C GLY A 624 12.36 -8.10 11.60
N VAL A 625 13.20 -8.74 10.79
CA VAL A 625 14.01 -8.08 9.76
C VAL A 625 13.12 -7.68 8.58
N LYS A 626 12.30 -8.61 8.07
CA LYS A 626 11.37 -8.37 6.95
C LYS A 626 10.36 -7.28 7.28
N GLU A 627 9.71 -7.36 8.44
CA GLU A 627 8.69 -6.40 8.86
C GLU A 627 9.29 -5.01 9.08
N SER A 628 10.49 -4.92 9.66
CA SER A 628 11.17 -3.63 9.85
C SER A 628 11.56 -2.98 8.52
N TYR A 629 12.03 -3.77 7.56
CA TYR A 629 12.32 -3.28 6.21
C TYR A 629 11.06 -2.81 5.50
N LYS A 630 9.99 -3.61 5.54
CA LYS A 630 8.70 -3.27 4.93
C LYS A 630 8.12 -1.98 5.55
N ALA A 631 8.14 -1.86 6.87
CA ALA A 631 7.67 -0.66 7.55
C ALA A 631 8.48 0.59 7.18
N ALA A 632 9.79 0.47 6.99
CA ALA A 632 10.62 1.55 6.48
C ALA A 632 10.25 1.95 5.04
N CYS A 633 9.96 0.98 4.16
CA CYS A 633 9.43 1.26 2.82
C CYS A 633 8.08 1.99 2.88
N GLU A 634 7.14 1.53 3.73
CA GLU A 634 5.83 2.17 3.89
C GLU A 634 5.93 3.65 4.32
N ILE A 635 6.98 4.05 5.05
CA ILE A 635 7.23 5.47 5.38
C ILE A 635 7.59 6.28 4.14
N VAL A 636 8.42 5.72 3.25
CA VAL A 636 8.78 6.37 1.98
C VAL A 636 7.53 6.55 1.13
N ASP A 637 6.78 5.48 0.92
CA ASP A 637 5.57 5.46 0.09
C ASP A 637 4.55 6.52 0.58
N LYS A 638 4.33 6.62 1.90
CA LYS A 638 3.41 7.60 2.49
C LYS A 638 3.84 9.05 2.32
N ILE A 639 5.14 9.33 2.29
CA ILE A 639 5.64 10.69 2.04
C ILE A 639 5.37 11.09 0.58
N HIS A 640 5.58 10.17 -0.37
CA HIS A 640 5.21 10.40 -1.77
C HIS A 640 3.71 10.58 -1.96
N GLU A 641 2.89 9.74 -1.32
CA GLU A 641 1.43 9.88 -1.31
C GLU A 641 0.99 11.24 -0.77
N TYR A 642 1.61 11.70 0.32
CA TYR A 642 1.35 13.03 0.88
C TYR A 642 1.68 14.14 -0.12
N GLY A 643 2.86 14.08 -0.75
CA GLY A 643 3.27 15.01 -1.80
C GLY A 643 2.27 15.06 -2.95
N LYS A 644 1.91 13.90 -3.51
CA LYS A 644 0.93 13.77 -4.59
C LYS A 644 -0.42 14.39 -4.22
N ARG A 645 -0.90 14.15 -2.99
CA ARG A 645 -2.17 14.72 -2.49
C ARG A 645 -2.17 16.25 -2.48
N ILE A 646 -1.02 16.88 -2.25
CA ILE A 646 -0.87 18.35 -2.27
C ILE A 646 -0.35 18.88 -3.62
N GLY A 647 -0.29 18.02 -4.65
CA GLY A 647 0.14 18.39 -5.99
C GLY A 647 1.64 18.68 -6.14
N ARG A 648 2.50 18.06 -5.31
CA ARG A 648 3.96 18.26 -5.33
C ARG A 648 4.71 16.94 -5.38
N ASP A 649 5.71 16.86 -6.26
CA ASP A 649 6.68 15.77 -6.25
C ASP A 649 7.71 16.03 -5.15
N ILE A 650 7.65 15.24 -4.07
CA ILE A 650 8.58 15.35 -2.94
C ILE A 650 9.65 14.26 -3.05
N LEU A 651 10.91 14.68 -3.05
CA LEU A 651 12.05 13.75 -3.04
C LEU A 651 12.23 13.11 -1.66
N VAL A 652 12.47 11.80 -1.63
CA VAL A 652 12.73 11.07 -0.38
C VAL A 652 14.07 10.34 -0.47
N GLY A 653 14.92 10.57 0.52
CA GLY A 653 16.23 9.94 0.60
C GLY A 653 16.60 9.46 2.00
N THR A 654 17.57 8.56 2.06
CA THR A 654 18.16 8.04 3.29
C THR A 654 19.55 7.48 2.99
N TRP A 655 20.18 6.85 3.97
CA TRP A 655 21.43 6.11 3.78
C TRP A 655 21.27 4.99 2.74
N ALA A 656 22.32 4.72 1.96
CA ALA A 656 22.35 3.64 0.96
C ALA A 656 22.23 2.20 1.54
N THR A 657 21.96 2.06 2.83
CA THR A 657 21.77 0.79 3.56
C THR A 657 20.89 -0.25 2.85
N PRO A 658 19.74 0.09 2.23
CA PRO A 658 18.88 -0.93 1.63
C PRO A 658 19.52 -1.68 0.46
N ALA A 659 20.65 -1.19 -0.09
CA ALA A 659 21.45 -1.89 -1.10
C ALA A 659 21.94 -3.27 -0.63
N TYR A 660 22.19 -3.44 0.67
CA TYR A 660 22.69 -4.69 1.23
C TYR A 660 21.61 -5.74 1.51
N PHE A 661 20.32 -5.41 1.35
CA PHE A 661 19.22 -6.32 1.66
C PHE A 661 18.76 -7.08 0.40
N PRO A 662 18.36 -8.36 0.51
CA PRO A 662 17.93 -9.17 -0.64
C PRO A 662 16.48 -8.90 -1.12
N TYR A 663 15.77 -7.95 -0.50
CA TYR A 663 14.37 -7.64 -0.79
C TYR A 663 14.20 -6.68 -1.98
N SER A 664 12.97 -6.34 -2.38
CA SER A 664 12.76 -5.30 -3.40
C SER A 664 13.21 -3.92 -2.91
N PRO A 665 13.78 -3.06 -3.78
CA PRO A 665 14.25 -1.73 -3.39
C PRO A 665 13.06 -0.85 -2.93
N PRO A 666 13.24 0.00 -1.90
CA PRO A 666 12.31 1.09 -1.62
C PRO A 666 12.35 2.12 -2.76
N GLU A 667 11.27 2.89 -2.93
CA GLU A 667 11.18 3.98 -3.93
C GLU A 667 11.99 5.23 -3.55
N LEU A 668 13.23 5.07 -3.09
CA LEU A 668 14.08 6.21 -2.76
C LEU A 668 14.47 6.97 -4.03
N ASP A 669 14.34 8.30 -4.00
CA ASP A 669 14.71 9.17 -5.11
C ASP A 669 16.20 9.57 -5.06
N PHE A 670 16.83 9.45 -3.89
CA PHE A 670 18.28 9.59 -3.73
C PHE A 670 18.79 8.83 -2.51
N VAL A 671 20.09 8.53 -2.48
CA VAL A 671 20.75 7.90 -1.33
C VAL A 671 22.00 8.64 -0.90
N THR A 672 22.37 8.49 0.37
CA THR A 672 23.57 9.11 0.94
C THR A 672 24.64 8.10 1.35
N ILE A 673 25.89 8.53 1.23
CA ILE A 673 27.11 7.81 1.64
C ILE A 673 28.10 8.79 2.29
N SER A 674 29.08 8.27 3.03
CA SER A 674 30.15 9.07 3.65
C SER A 674 31.50 8.36 3.54
N PRO A 675 32.61 9.10 3.32
CA PRO A 675 33.96 8.58 3.56
C PRO A 675 34.13 8.17 5.01
N SER A 676 35.04 7.24 5.26
CA SER A 676 35.43 6.86 6.61
C SER A 676 36.37 7.90 7.24
N SER A 677 36.42 7.91 8.57
CA SER A 677 37.37 8.73 9.34
C SER A 677 38.83 8.50 8.94
N LYS A 678 39.16 7.27 8.54
CA LYS A 678 40.50 6.91 8.05
C LYS A 678 40.80 7.57 6.71
N GLU A 679 39.90 7.44 5.73
CA GLU A 679 40.05 8.04 4.40
C GLU A 679 40.22 9.56 4.46
N VAL A 680 39.48 10.20 5.37
CA VAL A 680 39.60 11.64 5.65
C VAL A 680 40.98 11.97 6.23
N ARG A 681 41.36 11.34 7.35
CA ARG A 681 42.61 11.64 8.06
C ARG A 681 43.85 11.40 7.21
N GLU A 682 43.83 10.35 6.38
CA GLU A 682 44.98 9.95 5.55
C GLU A 682 44.96 10.58 4.15
N LEU A 683 43.95 11.40 3.84
CA LEU A 683 43.77 12.03 2.52
C LEU A 683 43.80 11.02 1.36
N LYS A 684 43.33 9.79 1.62
CA LYS A 684 43.42 8.64 0.72
C LYS A 684 42.07 7.95 0.66
N ILE A 685 41.43 8.04 -0.50
CA ILE A 685 40.16 7.38 -0.79
C ILE A 685 40.44 5.92 -1.14
N ASP A 686 39.63 5.01 -0.59
CA ASP A 686 39.73 3.59 -0.84
C ASP A 686 38.92 3.22 -2.09
N GLU A 687 39.57 3.28 -3.27
CA GLU A 687 38.87 3.18 -4.55
C GLU A 687 38.19 1.82 -4.76
N GLU A 688 38.84 0.72 -4.37
CA GLU A 688 38.30 -0.64 -4.52
C GLU A 688 37.03 -0.82 -3.69
N LYS A 689 37.06 -0.38 -2.43
CA LYS A 689 35.89 -0.39 -1.55
C LYS A 689 34.72 0.40 -2.14
N TRP A 690 35.00 1.56 -2.73
CA TRP A 690 33.97 2.40 -3.33
C TRP A 690 33.41 1.80 -4.61
N ASP A 691 34.24 1.19 -5.45
CA ASP A 691 33.77 0.55 -6.69
C ASP A 691 32.81 -0.60 -6.39
N VAL A 692 33.13 -1.45 -5.42
CA VAL A 692 32.23 -2.51 -4.95
C VAL A 692 30.94 -1.92 -4.38
N ARG A 693 31.04 -0.90 -3.53
CA ARG A 693 29.88 -0.29 -2.88
C ARG A 693 28.96 0.42 -3.85
N LEU A 694 29.51 1.19 -4.78
CA LEU A 694 28.73 1.95 -5.78
C LEU A 694 28.07 1.00 -6.77
N LYS A 695 28.76 -0.07 -7.21
CA LYS A 695 28.16 -1.12 -8.03
C LYS A 695 26.91 -1.69 -7.37
N LEU A 696 27.00 -2.09 -6.09
CA LEU A 696 25.86 -2.63 -5.34
C LEU A 696 24.69 -1.64 -5.25
N ILE A 697 24.99 -0.36 -5.00
CA ILE A 697 23.96 0.69 -4.93
C ILE A 697 23.28 0.85 -6.29
N ARG A 698 24.03 0.90 -7.38
CA ARG A 698 23.51 1.05 -8.75
C ARG A 698 22.70 -0.18 -9.19
N GLU A 699 23.16 -1.39 -8.87
CA GLU A 699 22.40 -2.62 -9.12
C GLU A 699 21.05 -2.60 -8.39
N LYS A 700 21.03 -2.09 -7.15
CA LYS A 700 19.80 -2.00 -6.35
C LYS A 700 18.82 -0.96 -6.89
N PHE A 701 19.28 0.28 -7.00
CA PHE A 701 18.42 1.45 -7.16
C PHE A 701 18.41 2.02 -8.58
N GLY A 702 19.25 1.52 -9.49
CA GLY A 702 19.42 2.12 -10.80
C GLY A 702 20.16 3.46 -10.72
N ASN A 703 19.73 4.42 -11.56
CA ASN A 703 20.47 5.66 -11.78
C ASN A 703 20.03 6.85 -10.90
N ILE A 704 19.54 6.59 -9.68
CA ILE A 704 19.18 7.67 -8.75
C ILE A 704 20.41 8.48 -8.29
N PRO A 705 20.27 9.78 -7.95
CA PRO A 705 21.34 10.56 -7.34
C PRO A 705 21.94 9.89 -6.08
N ILE A 706 23.28 9.87 -6.01
CA ILE A 706 24.04 9.43 -4.84
C ILE A 706 24.78 10.65 -4.29
N PHE A 707 24.50 11.02 -3.04
CA PHE A 707 25.18 12.11 -2.36
C PHE A 707 26.25 11.59 -1.41
N ALA A 708 27.50 11.97 -1.64
CA ALA A 708 28.58 11.78 -0.67
C ALA A 708 28.72 13.04 0.19
N PHE A 709 28.75 12.90 1.51
CA PHE A 709 29.03 14.00 2.42
C PHE A 709 29.89 13.52 3.58
N ILE A 710 30.58 14.44 4.25
CA ILE A 710 31.42 14.11 5.41
C ILE A 710 30.50 13.99 6.63
N ASP A 711 30.21 12.76 7.07
CA ASP A 711 29.29 12.48 8.17
C ASP A 711 29.88 12.78 9.57
N TRP A 712 29.00 12.91 10.57
CA TRP A 712 29.37 13.26 11.93
C TRP A 712 28.48 12.61 13.00
N ALA A 713 28.98 12.61 14.23
CA ALA A 713 28.28 12.11 15.41
C ALA A 713 28.82 12.78 16.69
N GLY A 714 28.63 12.15 17.84
CA GLY A 714 28.97 12.74 19.14
C GLY A 714 30.45 12.90 19.46
N THR A 715 31.38 12.41 18.64
CA THR A 715 32.82 12.46 18.92
C THR A 715 33.69 12.89 17.73
N THR A 716 34.92 13.31 18.04
CA THR A 716 35.94 13.69 17.05
C THR A 716 36.45 12.52 16.19
N ASN A 717 36.16 11.26 16.56
CA ASN A 717 36.54 10.08 15.79
C ASN A 717 35.70 9.87 14.51
N THR A 718 34.73 10.75 14.25
CA THR A 718 33.88 10.73 13.06
C THR A 718 34.58 11.34 11.85
N PRO A 719 34.09 11.14 10.61
CA PRO A 719 34.69 11.76 9.43
C PRO A 719 34.84 13.28 9.55
N LEU A 720 33.80 14.00 9.98
CA LEU A 720 33.88 15.46 10.18
C LEU A 720 34.78 15.84 11.35
N GLY A 721 34.79 15.02 12.41
CA GLY A 721 35.70 15.21 13.54
C GLY A 721 37.17 15.08 13.12
N GLN A 722 37.54 14.06 12.35
CA GLN A 722 38.91 13.95 11.82
C GLN A 722 39.23 15.08 10.84
N PHE A 723 38.28 15.44 9.97
CA PHE A 723 38.44 16.52 9.00
C PHE A 723 38.76 17.86 9.70
N SER A 724 38.00 18.20 10.74
CA SER A 724 38.15 19.48 11.42
C SER A 724 39.24 19.50 12.48
N GLN A 725 39.51 18.38 13.17
CA GLN A 725 40.38 18.37 14.34
C GLN A 725 41.78 17.81 14.08
N LYS A 726 42.00 17.09 12.97
CA LYS A 726 43.29 16.44 12.67
C LYS A 726 43.97 16.95 11.42
N LEU A 727 43.22 17.48 10.46
CA LEU A 727 43.80 18.05 9.25
C LEU A 727 44.08 19.55 9.43
N THR A 728 45.23 19.99 8.93
CA THR A 728 45.52 21.42 8.72
C THR A 728 44.56 22.04 7.70
N LYS A 729 44.53 23.38 7.62
CA LYS A 729 43.66 24.10 6.67
C LYS A 729 43.94 23.72 5.22
N GLU A 730 45.22 23.57 4.88
CA GLU A 730 45.70 23.16 3.57
C GLU A 730 45.27 21.72 3.25
N GLU A 731 45.40 20.81 4.22
CA GLU A 731 44.96 19.42 4.07
C GLU A 731 43.44 19.29 3.96
N GLN A 732 42.67 20.10 4.69
CA GLN A 732 41.22 20.17 4.55
C GLN A 732 40.84 20.58 3.12
N ARG A 733 41.45 21.64 2.57
CA ARG A 733 41.21 22.07 1.18
C ARG A 733 41.60 20.96 0.19
N LYS A 734 42.75 20.32 0.38
CA LYS A 734 43.21 19.21 -0.45
C LYS A 734 42.28 18.00 -0.38
N PHE A 735 41.71 17.70 0.79
CA PHE A 735 40.72 16.64 0.92
C PHE A 735 39.46 16.95 0.13
N LEU A 736 38.95 18.18 0.22
CA LEU A 736 37.76 18.60 -0.53
C LEU A 736 37.97 18.46 -2.04
N GLU A 737 39.14 18.85 -2.55
CA GLU A 737 39.50 18.65 -3.98
C GLU A 737 39.52 17.18 -4.36
N LYS A 738 40.19 16.34 -3.57
CA LYS A 738 40.28 14.89 -3.84
C LYS A 738 38.92 14.21 -3.80
N ALA A 739 38.11 14.51 -2.79
CA ALA A 739 36.77 13.95 -2.65
C ALA A 739 35.88 14.39 -3.80
N ASP A 740 35.90 15.68 -4.15
CA ASP A 740 35.15 16.21 -5.28
C ASP A 740 35.52 15.52 -6.60
N GLU A 741 36.81 15.44 -6.91
CA GLU A 741 37.30 14.84 -8.13
C GLU A 741 36.92 13.36 -8.22
N TYR A 742 37.18 12.61 -7.14
CA TYR A 742 36.92 11.17 -7.11
C TYR A 742 35.42 10.86 -7.25
N PHE A 743 34.58 11.46 -6.42
CA PHE A 743 33.14 11.18 -6.45
C PHE A 743 32.51 11.64 -7.76
N SER A 744 32.91 12.81 -8.29
CA SER A 744 32.38 13.30 -9.56
C SER A 744 32.72 12.37 -10.73
N LYS A 745 33.94 11.81 -10.78
CA LYS A 745 34.33 10.81 -11.80
C LYS A 745 33.49 9.53 -11.75
N LYS A 746 32.89 9.22 -10.60
CA LYS A 746 32.04 8.03 -10.38
C LYS A 746 30.54 8.36 -10.46
N GLY A 747 30.16 9.55 -10.93
CA GLY A 747 28.76 9.98 -11.01
C GLY A 747 28.10 10.12 -9.63
N VAL A 748 28.88 10.49 -8.61
CA VAL A 748 28.43 10.75 -7.23
C VAL A 748 28.56 12.24 -6.95
N ILE A 749 27.52 12.83 -6.37
CA ILE A 749 27.48 14.25 -6.03
C ILE A 749 28.11 14.43 -4.65
N PHE A 750 29.30 15.00 -4.58
CA PHE A 750 29.90 15.38 -3.30
C PHE A 750 29.24 16.67 -2.78
N ALA A 751 28.51 16.56 -1.66
CA ALA A 751 27.89 17.69 -1.00
C ALA A 751 28.91 18.40 -0.10
N TYR A 752 29.28 19.62 -0.45
CA TYR A 752 30.33 20.35 0.24
C TYR A 752 29.90 20.77 1.66
N PRO A 753 30.75 20.61 2.69
CA PRO A 753 30.44 21.06 4.04
C PRO A 753 30.56 22.59 4.13
N VAL A 754 29.44 23.32 4.08
CA VAL A 754 29.45 24.79 4.17
C VAL A 754 29.21 25.26 5.59
N HIS A 755 28.14 24.75 6.20
CA HIS A 755 27.75 25.06 7.57
C HIS A 755 27.04 23.86 8.18
N GLY A 756 27.29 23.57 9.45
CA GLY A 756 26.57 22.52 10.15
C GLY A 756 27.41 21.31 10.49
N GLY A 757 26.80 20.39 11.23
CA GLY A 757 27.43 19.17 11.71
C GLY A 757 28.28 19.35 12.96
N LEU A 758 28.05 18.46 13.92
CA LEU A 758 28.74 18.46 15.21
C LEU A 758 30.15 17.86 15.03
N MET A 759 31.20 18.65 15.23
CA MET A 759 32.59 18.18 15.09
C MET A 759 33.01 17.18 16.18
N GLY A 760 32.23 17.11 17.26
CA GLY A 760 32.44 16.22 18.41
C GLY A 760 32.17 16.96 19.71
N MET A 761 31.68 16.26 20.73
CA MET A 761 31.55 16.85 22.07
C MET A 761 32.93 17.08 22.72
N ASP A 762 33.92 16.33 22.27
CA ASP A 762 35.35 16.38 22.60
C ASP A 762 36.16 17.23 21.59
N ALA A 763 35.51 18.02 20.73
CA ALA A 763 36.20 18.94 19.83
C ALA A 763 36.86 20.10 20.61
N GLU A 764 38.12 20.38 20.27
CA GLU A 764 38.95 21.43 20.86
C GLU A 764 39.10 22.63 19.91
N ILE A 765 39.18 22.36 18.59
CA ILE A 765 39.16 23.40 17.57
C ILE A 765 37.71 23.75 17.27
N LEU A 766 37.30 24.96 17.64
CA LEU A 766 35.93 25.45 17.55
C LEU A 766 35.81 26.47 16.42
N SER A 767 34.68 26.47 15.71
CA SER A 767 34.38 27.53 14.74
C SER A 767 34.26 28.87 15.46
N PHE A 768 35.01 29.87 14.98
CA PHE A 768 35.06 31.22 15.55
C PHE A 768 35.44 31.21 17.04
N GLY A 769 36.27 30.24 17.46
CA GLY A 769 36.65 30.00 18.85
C GLY A 769 35.51 29.62 19.80
N GLN A 770 34.28 29.43 19.32
CA GLN A 770 33.10 29.33 20.18
C GLN A 770 32.22 28.10 19.93
N PHE A 771 32.07 27.67 18.67
CA PHE A 771 31.04 26.69 18.31
C PHE A 771 31.63 25.33 17.93
N LYS A 772 31.03 24.25 18.46
CA LYS A 772 31.35 22.85 18.08
C LYS A 772 30.70 22.40 16.76
N ILE A 773 30.05 23.32 16.06
CA ILE A 773 29.41 23.07 14.77
C ILE A 773 30.37 23.58 13.70
N TYR A 774 30.64 22.76 12.68
CA TYR A 774 31.56 23.13 11.62
C TYR A 774 31.03 24.31 10.79
N ASP A 775 31.94 25.18 10.37
CA ASP A 775 31.64 26.33 9.54
C ASP A 775 32.83 26.66 8.63
N SER A 776 32.61 26.61 7.32
CA SER A 776 33.66 26.79 6.32
C SER A 776 34.27 28.19 6.28
N LEU A 777 33.56 29.20 6.80
CA LEU A 777 34.03 30.59 6.91
C LEU A 777 34.85 30.83 8.18
N ALA A 778 34.87 29.87 9.11
CA ALA A 778 35.59 30.02 10.36
C ALA A 778 37.12 30.14 10.10
N PRO A 779 37.82 31.09 10.75
CA PRO A 779 39.27 31.28 10.58
C PRO A 779 40.09 30.04 10.89
N GLU A 780 39.57 29.11 11.68
CA GLU A 780 40.20 27.85 12.04
C GLU A 780 40.25 26.86 10.86
N PHE A 781 39.31 26.96 9.92
CA PHE A 781 39.15 26.01 8.81
C PHE A 781 39.45 26.64 7.44
N GLN A 782 38.91 27.82 7.14
CA GLN A 782 39.14 28.57 5.90
C GLN A 782 38.98 27.72 4.61
N THR A 783 37.90 26.96 4.53
CA THR A 783 37.59 26.07 3.39
C THR A 783 36.59 26.69 2.42
N TYR A 784 35.87 27.75 2.81
CA TYR A 784 34.81 28.38 2.02
C TYR A 784 35.24 28.74 0.60
N GLN A 785 36.38 29.42 0.45
CA GLN A 785 36.87 29.84 -0.86
C GLN A 785 37.16 28.65 -1.78
N LYS A 786 37.69 27.55 -1.22
CA LYS A 786 37.91 26.32 -1.98
C LYS A 786 36.60 25.67 -2.43
N ILE A 787 35.59 25.66 -1.56
CA ILE A 787 34.25 25.14 -1.90
C ILE A 787 33.66 25.93 -3.07
N LYS A 788 33.76 27.27 -3.03
CA LYS A 788 33.31 28.15 -4.11
C LYS A 788 34.02 27.85 -5.44
N GLU A 789 35.34 27.73 -5.43
CA GLU A 789 36.14 27.39 -6.62
C GLU A 789 35.72 26.04 -7.23
N LEU A 790 35.50 25.01 -6.40
CA LEU A 790 35.07 23.69 -6.85
C LEU A 790 33.66 23.73 -7.45
N ALA A 791 32.73 24.44 -6.80
CA ALA A 791 31.37 24.64 -7.31
C ALA A 791 31.36 25.38 -8.66
N GLU A 792 32.14 26.46 -8.81
CA GLU A 792 32.27 27.20 -10.08
C GLU A 792 32.87 26.33 -11.19
N LYS A 793 33.90 25.52 -10.87
CA LYS A 793 34.53 24.59 -11.82
C LYS A 793 33.53 23.55 -12.35
N LYS A 794 32.61 23.05 -11.51
CA LYS A 794 31.55 22.13 -11.94
C LYS A 794 30.57 22.76 -12.92
N ARG A 795 30.23 24.03 -12.72
CA ARG A 795 29.35 24.75 -13.65
C ARG A 795 30.03 24.99 -15.00
N LYS A 796 31.30 25.41 -15.03
CA LYS A 796 32.04 25.66 -16.28
C LYS A 796 32.28 24.41 -17.15
N LYS A 797 32.28 23.20 -16.58
CA LYS A 797 32.43 21.95 -17.35
C LYS A 797 31.14 21.51 -18.07
N SER A 798 30.02 22.20 -17.82
CA SER A 798 28.70 21.86 -18.34
C SER A 798 28.22 22.74 -19.49
N ASP A 799 28.92 23.85 -19.73
CA ASP A 799 28.80 24.68 -20.93
C ASP A 799 29.82 24.19 -21.95
#